data_AF-A0A7W2TIC7-F1
#
_entry.id   AF-A0A7W2TIC7-F1
#
_cell.length_a   1.000
_cell.length_b   1.000
_cell.length_c   1.000
_cell.angle_alpha   90.00
_cell.angle_beta   90.00
_cell.angle_gamma   90.00
#
_symmetry.space_group_name_H-M   'P 1'
#
loop_
_entity.id
_entity.type
_entity.pdbx_description
1 polymer ?
#
loop_
_entity_poly.entity_id
_entity_poly.type
_entity_poly.pdbx_seq_one_letter_code
_entity_poly.pdbx_strand_id
1 'polypeptide(L)'
;MTGYMKQLSFATLAVLVSVLAGCGGSDESNAVTESPLWCKSPETINETGNACELVITPCNYPEVANPDTQLCEMSKEAWIDGSNGITMPVPAYTPAANELVIYFQFETPTDGSAIDYNLAGLHAWNNADCNSYADFDRPEGTTPWGSSLAWTGIDDNFGAYWVMNTIDPPNCINFIVYDAIGSVKFSGEDDILVDISTVNTGELFLLEKETTIFPFPRTFASLVVPGGSTPAPLECEAPLIANEAGDECVTDPDAVPTIVDGAAELYLRGLIDWETTDDSNKFVYSEGVYTMALAVTGSATAYNFKVADADWNVINAFGASEGDETVVLGESKTLIASEELGKNISLTIPNNGNYQFILDISDTEAPTLTVIEVAYDKVLYVKGDMNEWANALPMVYKGENIYTSLHPLEMQDYAFKVADANWTDATNFGIATEGAVVPLDTATTLVFGEDVAQNINFTAAAAGTYRFILDATNKGAPILTIENAVPYSGRTLYLKGDMNDWSTTPNFDFALTDTTYVVNALIDNTKKYGFKIASDGWENDSTMGAFAGEGDVVIGEEKLLTLPGEDNIAIEVTENKILTFTLDATDFTAPKLTVTEAPAPYQERTMYLKGDMNGWATEEAYILTYAAGIYTIETLLPVRSYNFKIASADWEEDSTVGGVVDDNILTAGEAKTLTLPGADITFDVTKEATYVFTLNAINPSRPMLTITEKTN
;
A
#
# COMPACT_ATOMS: atom_id res chain seq x y z
N MET A 1 -73.71 16.92 -48.51
CA MET A 1 -74.35 16.25 -47.36
C MET A 1 -73.38 16.46 -46.19
N THR A 2 -73.47 17.58 -45.46
CA THR A 2 -74.36 17.86 -44.30
C THR A 2 -73.79 17.27 -43.00
N GLY A 3 -73.21 18.03 -42.07
CA GLY A 3 -72.91 19.48 -41.96
C GLY A 3 -72.22 19.74 -40.59
N TYR A 4 -71.79 20.95 -40.18
CA TYR A 4 -71.70 22.27 -40.82
C TYR A 4 -70.55 23.09 -40.16
N MET A 5 -70.25 24.30 -40.64
CA MET A 5 -69.00 25.07 -40.41
C MET A 5 -68.71 25.68 -39.01
N LYS A 6 -67.39 25.77 -38.70
CA LYS A 6 -66.60 26.94 -38.17
C LYS A 6 -66.73 27.52 -36.74
N GLN A 7 -65.55 27.58 -36.09
CA GLN A 7 -64.81 28.74 -35.51
C GLN A 7 -65.39 29.69 -34.42
N LEU A 8 -64.53 29.89 -33.39
CA LEU A 8 -64.24 31.11 -32.60
C LEU A 8 -65.29 31.74 -31.63
N SER A 9 -65.09 31.46 -30.34
CA SER A 9 -64.68 32.40 -29.26
C SER A 9 -65.56 33.55 -28.73
N PHE A 10 -65.30 33.84 -27.43
CA PHE A 10 -65.63 35.02 -26.60
C PHE A 10 -66.98 35.14 -25.84
N ALA A 11 -66.90 34.85 -24.52
CA ALA A 11 -67.35 35.67 -23.37
C ALA A 11 -68.86 36.04 -23.19
N THR A 12 -69.39 36.38 -22.00
CA THR A 12 -68.83 36.77 -20.67
C THR A 12 -69.86 36.50 -19.53
N LEU A 13 -69.57 36.98 -18.30
CA LEU A 13 -70.44 37.13 -17.10
C LEU A 13 -70.49 35.89 -16.17
N ALA A 14 -70.00 35.85 -14.91
CA ALA A 14 -69.76 36.81 -13.81
C ALA A 14 -71.03 37.17 -12.98
N VAL A 15 -70.98 37.54 -11.68
CA VAL A 15 -69.86 37.86 -10.76
C VAL A 15 -70.20 37.39 -9.33
N LEU A 16 -69.20 37.02 -8.50
CA LEU A 16 -68.97 37.29 -7.05
C LEU A 16 -67.83 36.35 -6.54
N VAL A 17 -66.94 36.57 -5.55
CA VAL A 17 -66.77 37.50 -4.40
C VAL A 17 -67.41 36.98 -3.10
N SER A 18 -66.72 36.81 -1.96
CA SER A 18 -65.29 36.88 -1.57
C SER A 18 -65.14 36.07 -0.24
N VAL A 19 -64.04 35.96 0.53
CA VAL A 19 -62.76 36.70 0.73
C VAL A 19 -61.69 35.63 1.09
N LEU A 20 -60.44 35.68 0.61
CA LEU A 20 -59.28 36.26 1.33
C LEU A 20 -58.00 36.34 0.47
N ALA A 21 -56.98 37.01 1.01
CA ALA A 21 -55.55 36.97 0.65
C ALA A 21 -54.74 37.15 1.96
N GLY A 22 -53.44 36.87 2.07
CA GLY A 22 -52.49 36.29 1.12
C GLY A 22 -51.06 36.82 1.35
N CYS A 23 -50.04 35.98 1.11
CA CYS A 23 -48.62 36.30 0.88
C CYS A 23 -47.94 35.00 0.40
N GLY A 24 -46.89 34.99 -0.43
CA GLY A 24 -46.14 36.12 -0.99
C GLY A 24 -44.70 36.15 -0.48
N GLY A 25 -43.86 35.26 -1.02
CA GLY A 25 -42.44 35.10 -0.67
C GLY A 25 -41.79 34.07 -1.61
N SER A 26 -40.48 34.12 -1.74
CA SER A 26 -39.66 33.24 -2.59
C SER A 26 -39.17 32.00 -1.83
N ASP A 27 -38.43 31.17 -2.60
CA ASP A 27 -37.40 30.23 -2.16
C ASP A 27 -37.79 28.75 -1.97
N GLU A 28 -37.01 27.91 -2.66
CA GLU A 28 -36.67 26.49 -2.42
C GLU A 28 -37.73 25.58 -1.77
N SER A 29 -38.78 25.24 -2.52
CA SER A 29 -39.54 24.02 -2.25
C SER A 29 -38.80 22.80 -2.80
N ASN A 30 -37.91 22.21 -2.00
CA ASN A 30 -37.31 20.90 -2.32
C ASN A 30 -38.40 19.88 -2.67
N ALA A 31 -38.20 19.15 -3.76
CA ALA A 31 -39.00 17.97 -4.04
C ALA A 31 -38.61 16.89 -3.03
N VAL A 32 -39.43 16.69 -2.00
CA VAL A 32 -39.28 15.54 -1.09
C VAL A 32 -39.71 14.29 -1.85
N THR A 33 -38.74 13.70 -2.56
CA THR A 33 -38.76 12.27 -2.85
C THR A 33 -38.57 11.55 -1.52
N GLU A 34 -39.63 10.97 -0.98
CA GLU A 34 -39.49 10.02 0.12
C GLU A 34 -38.70 8.82 -0.42
N SER A 35 -37.42 8.73 -0.01
CA SER A 35 -36.61 7.54 -0.24
C SER A 35 -37.34 6.32 0.34
N PRO A 36 -37.35 5.17 -0.35
CA PRO A 36 -37.86 3.94 0.26
C PRO A 36 -37.12 3.65 1.57
N LEU A 37 -37.81 3.03 2.53
CA LEU A 37 -37.14 2.50 3.72
C LEU A 37 -36.36 1.25 3.30
N TRP A 38 -35.03 1.33 3.32
CA TRP A 38 -34.14 0.18 3.09
C TRP A 38 -33.60 -0.29 4.45
N CYS A 39 -33.78 -1.58 4.75
CA CYS A 39 -33.20 -2.22 5.92
C CYS A 39 -31.87 -2.87 5.55
N LYS A 40 -30.88 -2.78 6.44
CA LYS A 40 -29.60 -3.48 6.26
C LYS A 40 -29.73 -4.89 6.84
N SER A 41 -29.28 -5.90 6.11
CA SER A 41 -29.25 -7.29 6.61
C SER A 41 -28.54 -7.34 7.97
N PRO A 42 -29.07 -8.05 8.99
CA PRO A 42 -30.17 -9.04 8.94
C PRO A 42 -31.59 -8.49 9.20
N GLU A 43 -31.80 -7.17 9.18
CA GLU A 43 -33.12 -6.58 9.41
C GLU A 43 -34.04 -6.66 8.16
N THR A 44 -35.35 -6.78 8.39
CA THR A 44 -36.38 -6.72 7.35
C THR A 44 -37.44 -5.67 7.66
N ILE A 45 -38.14 -5.19 6.63
CA ILE A 45 -39.24 -4.22 6.83
C ILE A 45 -40.41 -4.93 7.52
N ASN A 46 -40.91 -4.35 8.62
CA ASN A 46 -42.00 -4.91 9.41
C ASN A 46 -43.35 -4.96 8.65
N GLU A 47 -44.34 -5.71 9.17
CA GLU A 47 -45.65 -5.87 8.51
C GLU A 47 -46.40 -4.55 8.25
N THR A 48 -46.06 -3.48 8.97
CA THR A 48 -46.62 -2.13 8.79
C THR A 48 -45.86 -1.25 7.79
N GLY A 49 -44.75 -1.72 7.21
CA GLY A 49 -44.02 -1.03 6.16
C GLY A 49 -43.25 0.21 6.62
N ASN A 50 -42.94 0.33 7.92
CA ASN A 50 -42.54 1.62 8.52
C ASN A 50 -41.31 1.58 9.46
N ALA A 51 -40.78 0.40 9.78
CA ALA A 51 -39.54 0.23 10.51
C ALA A 51 -38.84 -1.07 10.08
N CYS A 52 -37.56 -1.16 10.43
CA CYS A 52 -36.74 -2.36 10.26
C CYS A 52 -36.75 -3.18 11.56
N GLU A 53 -36.94 -4.50 11.46
CA GLU A 53 -37.02 -5.44 12.57
C GLU A 53 -36.20 -6.70 12.22
N LEU A 54 -35.38 -7.20 13.16
CA LEU A 54 -34.60 -8.43 12.95
C LEU A 54 -35.51 -9.66 12.87
N VAL A 55 -35.26 -10.50 11.86
CA VAL A 55 -35.89 -11.82 11.75
C VAL A 55 -35.10 -12.81 12.62
N ILE A 56 -35.79 -13.45 13.57
CA ILE A 56 -35.20 -14.55 14.35
C ILE A 56 -34.98 -15.74 13.40
N THR A 57 -33.72 -16.06 13.11
CA THR A 57 -33.33 -17.11 12.19
C THR A 57 -33.50 -18.52 12.78
N PRO A 58 -33.95 -19.51 11.99
CA PRO A 58 -33.97 -20.91 12.42
C PRO A 58 -32.59 -21.56 12.21
N CYS A 59 -31.79 -21.63 13.28
CA CYS A 59 -30.47 -22.27 13.25
C CYS A 59 -30.55 -23.79 13.00
N ASN A 60 -29.53 -24.34 12.33
CA ASN A 60 -29.41 -25.77 12.06
C ASN A 60 -28.51 -26.46 13.10
N TYR A 61 -28.98 -27.55 13.70
CA TYR A 61 -28.19 -28.30 14.70
C TYR A 61 -26.83 -28.75 14.11
N PRO A 62 -25.68 -28.45 14.77
CA PRO A 62 -25.49 -28.22 16.21
C PRO A 62 -25.68 -26.78 16.70
N GLU A 63 -26.00 -25.83 15.83
CA GLU A 63 -26.24 -24.44 16.22
C GLU A 63 -27.61 -24.25 16.89
N VAL A 64 -27.69 -23.29 17.79
CA VAL A 64 -28.92 -22.80 18.44
C VAL A 64 -28.96 -21.28 18.38
N ALA A 65 -30.17 -20.70 18.38
CA ALA A 65 -30.31 -19.24 18.37
C ALA A 65 -29.95 -18.67 19.75
N ASN A 66 -28.92 -17.83 19.80
CA ASN A 66 -28.59 -17.03 20.98
C ASN A 66 -29.66 -15.91 21.13
N PRO A 67 -30.36 -15.84 22.28
CA PRO A 67 -31.47 -14.90 22.47
C PRO A 67 -31.03 -13.44 22.66
N ASP A 68 -29.77 -13.21 23.04
CA ASP A 68 -29.22 -11.88 23.37
C ASP A 68 -28.50 -11.24 22.17
N THR A 69 -27.80 -12.03 21.34
CA THR A 69 -27.15 -11.56 20.10
C THR A 69 -28.02 -11.70 18.85
N GLN A 70 -29.08 -12.51 18.92
CA GLN A 70 -29.96 -12.88 17.80
C GLN A 70 -29.25 -13.62 16.64
N LEU A 71 -28.04 -14.16 16.89
CA LEU A 71 -27.27 -14.98 15.95
C LEU A 71 -27.35 -16.47 16.31
N CYS A 72 -26.91 -17.33 15.39
CA CYS A 72 -26.70 -18.74 15.66
C CYS A 72 -25.35 -18.94 16.40
N GLU A 73 -25.34 -19.76 17.45
CA GLU A 73 -24.14 -20.14 18.18
C GLU A 73 -24.06 -21.66 18.37
N MET A 74 -22.84 -22.19 18.54
CA MET A 74 -22.62 -23.61 18.81
C MET A 74 -23.27 -24.03 20.13
N SER A 75 -24.20 -25.00 20.07
CA SER A 75 -24.91 -25.48 21.25
C SER A 75 -23.96 -26.03 22.31
N LYS A 76 -24.11 -25.54 23.55
CA LYS A 76 -23.41 -26.01 24.75
C LYS A 76 -24.18 -27.09 25.52
N GLU A 77 -25.31 -27.56 25.00
CA GLU A 77 -26.14 -28.61 25.62
C GLU A 77 -25.59 -30.03 25.38
N ALA A 78 -26.21 -31.04 26.00
CA ALA A 78 -25.89 -32.44 25.73
C ALA A 78 -26.10 -32.78 24.24
N TRP A 79 -25.17 -33.55 23.64
CA TRP A 79 -25.29 -33.92 22.21
C TRP A 79 -26.51 -34.82 21.98
N ILE A 80 -27.31 -34.50 20.96
CA ILE A 80 -28.51 -35.25 20.62
C ILE A 80 -28.09 -36.47 19.80
N ASP A 81 -28.10 -37.66 20.43
CA ASP A 81 -27.63 -38.92 19.83
C ASP A 81 -28.17 -39.18 18.41
N GLY A 82 -27.26 -39.55 17.50
CA GLY A 82 -27.54 -39.80 16.08
C GLY A 82 -27.67 -38.54 15.22
N SER A 83 -27.69 -37.34 15.81
CA SER A 83 -27.74 -36.08 15.04
C SER A 83 -26.49 -35.95 14.18
N ASN A 84 -26.69 -35.47 12.95
CA ASN A 84 -25.64 -35.30 11.93
C ASN A 84 -24.89 -36.62 11.60
N GLY A 85 -25.45 -37.78 11.98
CA GLY A 85 -24.82 -39.09 11.86
C GLY A 85 -23.85 -39.43 13.01
N ILE A 86 -23.75 -38.57 14.03
CA ILE A 86 -22.78 -38.67 15.13
C ILE A 86 -23.48 -39.15 16.40
N THR A 87 -23.01 -40.29 16.91
CA THR A 87 -23.17 -40.71 18.31
C THR A 87 -21.87 -40.37 19.03
N MET A 88 -21.94 -39.59 20.11
CA MET A 88 -20.75 -39.20 20.87
C MET A 88 -20.09 -40.41 21.55
N PRO A 89 -18.75 -40.55 21.46
CA PRO A 89 -18.00 -41.49 22.30
C PRO A 89 -18.20 -41.20 23.79
N VAL A 90 -18.05 -42.24 24.62
CA VAL A 90 -18.00 -42.08 26.09
C VAL A 90 -16.56 -41.72 26.48
N PRO A 91 -16.32 -40.61 27.22
CA PRO A 91 -14.99 -40.23 27.64
C PRO A 91 -14.30 -41.30 28.51
N ALA A 92 -12.97 -41.38 28.40
CA ALA A 92 -12.14 -42.37 29.09
C ALA A 92 -12.13 -42.21 30.62
N TYR A 93 -12.46 -41.03 31.13
CA TYR A 93 -12.57 -40.72 32.56
C TYR A 93 -13.84 -39.91 32.86
N THR A 94 -14.65 -40.38 33.81
CA THR A 94 -15.83 -39.65 34.32
C THR A 94 -15.50 -39.12 35.72
N PRO A 95 -15.73 -37.83 36.03
CA PRO A 95 -15.37 -37.23 37.31
C PRO A 95 -16.08 -37.90 38.50
N ALA A 96 -15.36 -38.08 39.61
CA ALA A 96 -15.95 -38.32 40.91
C ALA A 96 -16.53 -37.02 41.51
N ALA A 97 -17.20 -37.16 42.65
CA ALA A 97 -17.64 -35.98 43.41
C ALA A 97 -16.42 -35.15 43.84
N ASN A 98 -16.47 -33.85 43.54
CA ASN A 98 -15.40 -32.86 43.73
C ASN A 98 -14.20 -33.00 42.78
N GLU A 99 -14.34 -33.71 41.66
CA GLU A 99 -13.37 -33.67 40.55
C GLU A 99 -13.91 -32.86 39.37
N LEU A 100 -12.98 -32.30 38.60
CA LEU A 100 -13.19 -31.71 37.28
C LEU A 100 -12.28 -32.43 36.29
N VAL A 101 -12.78 -32.77 35.11
CA VAL A 101 -11.98 -33.21 33.97
C VAL A 101 -11.94 -32.12 32.90
N ILE A 102 -10.75 -31.75 32.45
CA ILE A 102 -10.55 -30.88 31.28
C ILE A 102 -9.98 -31.75 30.16
N TYR A 103 -10.66 -31.82 29.02
CA TYR A 103 -10.26 -32.51 27.79
C TYR A 103 -9.84 -31.50 26.72
N PHE A 104 -8.76 -31.79 26.00
CA PHE A 104 -8.25 -30.96 24.90
C PHE A 104 -7.81 -31.81 23.70
N GLN A 105 -8.41 -31.53 22.53
CA GLN A 105 -8.09 -32.18 21.26
C GLN A 105 -7.43 -31.20 20.27
N PHE A 106 -6.28 -31.59 19.72
CA PHE A 106 -5.64 -30.92 18.59
C PHE A 106 -6.45 -31.13 17.29
N GLU A 107 -6.37 -30.17 16.37
CA GLU A 107 -6.88 -30.36 15.01
C GLU A 107 -6.10 -31.49 14.32
N THR A 108 -6.77 -32.26 13.43
CA THR A 108 -6.09 -33.36 12.72
C THR A 108 -5.21 -32.79 11.59
N PRO A 109 -3.88 -33.01 11.59
CA PRO A 109 -3.01 -32.45 10.58
C PRO A 109 -3.37 -32.92 9.16
N THR A 110 -3.44 -31.98 8.22
CA THR A 110 -3.82 -32.24 6.82
C THR A 110 -2.80 -33.07 6.04
N ASP A 111 -1.55 -33.15 6.53
CA ASP A 111 -0.49 -34.01 6.01
C ASP A 111 -0.56 -35.46 6.53
N GLY A 112 -1.45 -35.75 7.48
CA GLY A 112 -1.57 -37.05 8.14
C GLY A 112 -0.47 -37.36 9.15
N SER A 113 0.26 -36.36 9.64
CA SER A 113 1.22 -36.51 10.73
C SER A 113 0.54 -36.89 12.06
N ALA A 114 1.31 -37.49 12.97
CA ALA A 114 0.81 -37.95 14.25
C ALA A 114 0.82 -36.81 15.28
N ILE A 115 -0.32 -36.57 15.93
CA ILE A 115 -0.49 -35.57 16.99
C ILE A 115 0.39 -35.93 18.21
N ASP A 116 1.25 -35.01 18.64
CA ASP A 116 2.09 -35.18 19.83
C ASP A 116 1.53 -34.41 21.04
N TYR A 117 0.72 -35.09 21.85
CA TYR A 117 0.17 -34.56 23.09
C TYR A 117 1.23 -34.28 24.19
N ASN A 118 2.53 -34.52 23.97
CA ASN A 118 3.57 -34.03 24.88
C ASN A 118 3.80 -32.50 24.77
N LEU A 119 3.27 -31.85 23.72
CA LEU A 119 3.26 -30.39 23.60
C LEU A 119 2.20 -29.72 24.48
N ALA A 120 1.07 -30.40 24.73
CA ALA A 120 -0.06 -29.83 25.45
C ALA A 120 0.19 -29.75 26.97
N GLY A 121 0.33 -28.54 27.49
CA GLY A 121 0.42 -28.23 28.90
C GLY A 121 -0.79 -27.46 29.43
N LEU A 122 -1.20 -27.74 30.66
CA LEU A 122 -2.21 -26.97 31.39
C LEU A 122 -1.53 -26.03 32.40
N HIS A 123 -1.79 -24.72 32.28
CA HIS A 123 -1.59 -23.74 33.35
C HIS A 123 -2.93 -23.53 34.05
N ALA A 124 -2.98 -23.54 35.38
CA ALA A 124 -4.22 -23.42 36.14
C ALA A 124 -3.99 -22.69 37.48
N TRP A 125 -4.97 -21.90 37.92
CA TRP A 125 -4.83 -21.08 39.13
C TRP A 125 -6.12 -20.77 39.90
N ASN A 126 -5.91 -20.50 41.20
CA ASN A 126 -6.82 -19.83 42.11
C ASN A 126 -6.45 -18.33 42.17
N ASN A 127 -7.45 -17.45 42.23
CA ASN A 127 -7.34 -16.03 42.57
C ASN A 127 -8.44 -15.58 43.55
N ALA A 128 -8.45 -14.30 43.96
CA ALA A 128 -9.36 -13.75 44.95
C ALA A 128 -10.85 -14.07 44.71
N ASP A 129 -11.32 -13.94 43.47
CA ASP A 129 -12.72 -14.13 43.10
C ASP A 129 -13.02 -15.58 42.66
N CYS A 130 -11.99 -16.31 42.20
CA CYS A 130 -12.13 -17.58 41.52
C CYS A 130 -11.08 -18.60 41.99
N ASN A 131 -11.45 -19.45 42.95
CA ASN A 131 -10.50 -20.33 43.64
C ASN A 131 -11.05 -21.74 43.94
N SER A 132 -11.64 -22.41 42.95
CA SER A 132 -12.20 -23.76 43.14
C SER A 132 -11.16 -24.88 43.26
N TYR A 133 -9.93 -24.74 42.76
CA TYR A 133 -8.95 -25.84 42.80
C TYR A 133 -8.55 -26.17 44.24
N ALA A 134 -8.69 -27.43 44.65
CA ALA A 134 -8.39 -27.88 46.01
C ALA A 134 -6.89 -28.08 46.26
N ASP A 135 -6.11 -28.34 45.20
CA ASP A 135 -4.68 -28.63 45.27
C ASP A 135 -3.78 -27.37 45.26
N PHE A 136 -4.36 -26.19 45.08
CA PHE A 136 -3.66 -24.89 45.12
C PHE A 136 -3.99 -24.12 46.40
N ASP A 137 -3.06 -23.24 46.80
CA ASP A 137 -3.24 -22.31 47.91
C ASP A 137 -4.45 -21.37 47.70
N ARG A 138 -4.90 -20.73 48.80
CA ARG A 138 -6.03 -19.79 48.82
C ARG A 138 -5.69 -18.49 49.58
N PRO A 139 -6.20 -17.33 49.14
CA PRO A 139 -7.09 -17.14 47.98
C PRO A 139 -6.38 -17.30 46.63
N GLU A 140 -5.06 -17.18 46.59
CA GLU A 140 -4.24 -17.25 45.38
C GLU A 140 -3.29 -18.45 45.41
N GLY A 141 -3.10 -19.10 44.26
CA GLY A 141 -2.18 -20.23 44.09
C GLY A 141 -2.21 -20.73 42.64
N THR A 142 -1.04 -20.97 42.03
CA THR A 142 -0.93 -21.24 40.59
C THR A 142 0.18 -22.24 40.26
N THR A 143 0.03 -22.94 39.14
CA THR A 143 1.13 -23.56 38.41
C THR A 143 2.11 -22.49 37.91
N PRO A 144 3.45 -22.62 38.01
CA PRO A 144 4.35 -21.63 37.42
C PRO A 144 4.19 -21.56 35.89
N TRP A 145 4.20 -20.35 35.31
CA TRP A 145 4.22 -20.19 33.85
C TRP A 145 5.50 -20.83 33.27
N GLY A 146 5.37 -21.53 32.13
CA GLY A 146 6.46 -22.36 31.60
C GLY A 146 6.75 -23.63 32.42
N SER A 147 5.82 -24.06 33.28
CA SER A 147 5.89 -25.33 34.03
C SER A 147 4.49 -25.91 34.26
N SER A 148 3.86 -26.31 33.15
CA SER A 148 2.52 -26.87 33.09
C SER A 148 2.33 -28.15 33.91
N LEU A 149 1.07 -28.42 34.29
CA LEU A 149 0.64 -29.75 34.70
C LEU A 149 0.70 -30.69 33.48
N ALA A 150 1.34 -31.84 33.67
CA ALA A 150 1.22 -32.95 32.74
C ALA A 150 -0.21 -33.52 32.77
N TRP A 151 -0.69 -33.99 31.62
CA TRP A 151 -2.00 -34.64 31.51
C TRP A 151 -2.07 -35.93 32.34
N THR A 152 -3.27 -36.25 32.80
CA THR A 152 -3.61 -37.48 33.53
C THR A 152 -3.73 -38.68 32.59
N GLY A 153 -4.20 -38.45 31.36
CA GLY A 153 -4.23 -39.45 30.29
C GLY A 153 -4.48 -38.82 28.92
N ILE A 154 -4.65 -39.69 27.93
CA ILE A 154 -5.11 -39.34 26.58
C ILE A 154 -6.34 -40.19 26.29
N ASP A 155 -7.36 -39.59 25.68
CA ASP A 155 -8.55 -40.21 25.12
C ASP A 155 -8.44 -40.27 23.59
N ASP A 156 -8.75 -41.43 22.99
CA ASP A 156 -8.66 -41.66 21.54
C ASP A 156 -9.59 -40.73 20.71
N ASN A 157 -10.56 -40.07 21.34
CA ASN A 157 -11.61 -39.26 20.72
C ASN A 157 -11.61 -37.80 21.21
N PHE A 158 -11.12 -37.54 22.43
CA PHE A 158 -11.15 -36.21 23.08
C PHE A 158 -9.77 -35.66 23.46
N GLY A 159 -8.69 -36.38 23.13
CA GLY A 159 -7.31 -35.91 23.28
C GLY A 159 -6.77 -35.97 24.71
N ALA A 160 -5.78 -35.12 25.03
CA ALA A 160 -5.17 -35.08 26.36
C ALA A 160 -6.18 -34.59 27.41
N TYR A 161 -6.14 -35.15 28.62
CA TYR A 161 -7.03 -34.73 29.70
C TYR A 161 -6.35 -34.62 31.06
N TRP A 162 -6.83 -33.68 31.88
CA TRP A 162 -6.37 -33.44 33.25
C TRP A 162 -7.53 -33.64 34.22
N VAL A 163 -7.33 -34.45 35.26
CA VAL A 163 -8.27 -34.60 36.39
C VAL A 163 -7.79 -33.71 37.54
N MET A 164 -8.64 -32.78 37.97
CA MET A 164 -8.33 -31.71 38.91
C MET A 164 -9.25 -31.79 40.13
N ASN A 165 -8.69 -31.75 41.36
CA ASN A 165 -9.51 -31.72 42.57
C ASN A 165 -10.11 -30.32 42.79
N THR A 166 -11.37 -30.27 43.23
CA THR A 166 -12.12 -29.04 43.51
C THR A 166 -12.70 -29.04 44.94
N ILE A 167 -13.18 -27.89 45.41
CA ILE A 167 -13.93 -27.78 46.68
C ILE A 167 -15.43 -27.99 46.49
N ASP A 168 -16.12 -28.30 47.59
CA ASP A 168 -17.58 -28.45 47.67
C ASP A 168 -18.21 -27.24 48.40
N PRO A 169 -19.09 -26.45 47.74
CA PRO A 169 -19.31 -26.38 46.30
C PRO A 169 -18.21 -25.57 45.59
N PRO A 170 -17.90 -25.85 44.30
CA PRO A 170 -17.01 -25.02 43.51
C PRO A 170 -17.77 -23.80 42.96
N ASN A 171 -17.05 -22.69 42.70
CA ASN A 171 -17.64 -21.48 42.08
C ASN A 171 -17.24 -21.37 40.60
N CYS A 172 -15.95 -21.15 40.34
CA CYS A 172 -15.38 -21.07 39.00
C CYS A 172 -13.92 -21.54 39.02
N ILE A 173 -13.33 -21.69 37.83
CA ILE A 173 -11.94 -22.08 37.60
C ILE A 173 -11.26 -21.11 36.62
N ASN A 174 -9.94 -20.98 36.72
CA ASN A 174 -9.12 -20.28 35.73
C ASN A 174 -8.04 -21.22 35.17
N PHE A 175 -7.90 -21.32 33.85
CA PHE A 175 -6.84 -22.12 33.21
C PHE A 175 -6.45 -21.60 31.82
N ILE A 176 -5.36 -22.14 31.27
CA ILE A 176 -4.93 -21.95 29.88
C ILE A 176 -4.35 -23.29 29.40
N VAL A 177 -4.73 -23.74 28.20
CA VAL A 177 -4.04 -24.85 27.50
C VAL A 177 -3.06 -24.27 26.49
N TYR A 178 -1.79 -24.67 26.57
CA TYR A 178 -0.69 -24.00 25.85
C TYR A 178 0.45 -24.95 25.50
N ASP A 179 1.30 -24.56 24.56
CA ASP A 179 2.55 -25.27 24.25
C ASP A 179 3.53 -25.12 25.42
N ALA A 180 3.77 -26.21 26.14
CA ALA A 180 4.68 -26.26 27.28
C ALA A 180 6.14 -25.88 26.94
N ILE A 181 6.51 -25.85 25.66
CA ILE A 181 7.86 -25.51 25.16
C ILE A 181 7.90 -24.07 24.62
N GLY A 182 7.04 -23.74 23.65
CA GLY A 182 6.99 -22.45 22.97
C GLY A 182 6.20 -21.34 23.69
N SER A 183 5.44 -21.67 24.74
CA SER A 183 4.56 -20.75 25.48
C SER A 183 3.39 -20.15 24.67
N VAL A 184 3.00 -20.77 23.56
CA VAL A 184 1.88 -20.35 22.70
C VAL A 184 0.55 -20.89 23.24
N LYS A 185 -0.49 -20.05 23.38
CA LYS A 185 -1.84 -20.50 23.77
C LYS A 185 -2.52 -21.26 22.62
N PHE A 186 -3.21 -22.36 22.92
CA PHE A 186 -3.96 -23.14 21.90
C PHE A 186 -5.45 -22.76 21.78
N SER A 187 -5.93 -21.82 22.59
CA SER A 187 -7.35 -21.52 22.80
C SER A 187 -7.66 -20.01 22.75
N GLY A 188 -7.00 -19.28 21.84
CA GLY A 188 -7.08 -17.82 21.73
C GLY A 188 -6.11 -17.06 22.64
N GLU A 189 -6.12 -15.73 22.56
CA GLU A 189 -5.21 -14.85 23.32
C GLU A 189 -5.65 -14.59 24.77
N ASP A 190 -6.94 -14.76 25.07
CA ASP A 190 -7.55 -14.53 26.39
C ASP A 190 -7.22 -15.62 27.44
N ASP A 191 -7.48 -15.31 28.70
CA ASP A 191 -7.39 -16.26 29.83
C ASP A 191 -8.75 -16.95 30.04
N ILE A 192 -8.78 -18.28 30.16
CA ILE A 192 -10.04 -19.00 30.31
C ILE A 192 -10.53 -18.95 31.76
N LEU A 193 -11.69 -18.33 31.95
CA LEU A 193 -12.51 -18.34 33.16
C LEU A 193 -13.81 -19.11 32.91
N VAL A 194 -14.12 -20.13 33.71
CA VAL A 194 -15.37 -20.90 33.60
C VAL A 194 -16.12 -20.95 34.93
N ASP A 195 -17.37 -20.47 34.94
CA ASP A 195 -18.31 -20.63 36.06
C ASP A 195 -18.84 -22.08 36.11
N ILE A 196 -18.07 -22.94 36.78
CA ILE A 196 -18.40 -24.36 36.95
C ILE A 196 -19.71 -24.57 37.74
N SER A 197 -20.14 -23.58 38.54
CA SER A 197 -21.44 -23.64 39.25
C SER A 197 -22.65 -23.58 38.31
N THR A 198 -22.49 -23.00 37.11
CA THR A 198 -23.50 -23.06 36.04
C THR A 198 -23.40 -24.30 35.15
N VAL A 199 -22.20 -24.89 35.04
CA VAL A 199 -21.89 -26.01 34.12
C VAL A 199 -22.31 -27.37 34.68
N ASN A 200 -22.04 -27.66 35.95
CA ASN A 200 -22.57 -28.81 36.71
C ASN A 200 -22.40 -30.24 36.09
N THR A 201 -21.58 -30.43 35.06
CA THR A 201 -21.23 -31.76 34.52
C THR A 201 -19.96 -32.34 35.14
N GLY A 202 -19.03 -31.49 35.59
CA GLY A 202 -17.69 -31.87 36.02
C GLY A 202 -16.74 -32.18 34.86
N GLU A 203 -17.15 -31.94 33.61
CA GLU A 203 -16.37 -32.18 32.41
C GLU A 203 -16.35 -30.92 31.53
N LEU A 204 -15.20 -30.61 30.93
CA LEU A 204 -15.03 -29.54 29.94
C LEU A 204 -14.27 -30.08 28.74
N PHE A 205 -14.74 -29.76 27.53
CA PHE A 205 -14.16 -30.19 26.26
C PHE A 205 -13.74 -28.96 25.47
N LEU A 206 -12.47 -28.94 25.07
CA LEU A 206 -11.83 -27.89 24.29
C LEU A 206 -11.23 -28.48 23.02
N LEU A 207 -11.23 -27.66 21.97
CA LEU A 207 -10.69 -27.98 20.66
C LEU A 207 -9.65 -26.89 20.32
N GLU A 208 -8.56 -27.25 19.68
CA GLU A 208 -7.53 -26.28 19.25
C GLU A 208 -8.11 -25.19 18.35
N LYS A 209 -7.69 -23.93 18.54
CA LYS A 209 -8.15 -22.71 17.85
C LYS A 209 -9.60 -22.30 18.15
N GLU A 210 -10.42 -23.18 18.71
CA GLU A 210 -11.79 -22.86 19.15
C GLU A 210 -11.80 -22.07 20.46
N THR A 211 -12.55 -20.98 20.49
CA THR A 211 -12.80 -20.19 21.71
C THR A 211 -13.98 -20.73 22.53
N THR A 212 -14.77 -21.64 21.96
CA THR A 212 -15.94 -22.22 22.65
C THR A 212 -15.57 -23.43 23.49
N ILE A 213 -15.81 -23.32 24.80
CA ILE A 213 -15.66 -24.42 25.76
C ILE A 213 -17.01 -25.12 25.93
N PHE A 214 -17.02 -26.45 25.83
CA PHE A 214 -18.23 -27.25 25.89
C PHE A 214 -18.33 -28.05 27.20
N PRO A 215 -19.46 -28.02 27.92
CA PRO A 215 -19.63 -28.78 29.17
C PRO A 215 -20.02 -30.25 28.95
N PHE A 216 -20.24 -30.65 27.70
CA PHE A 216 -20.56 -32.02 27.28
C PHE A 216 -19.65 -32.41 26.09
N PRO A 217 -19.44 -33.72 25.84
CA PRO A 217 -18.59 -34.21 24.75
C PRO A 217 -18.79 -33.49 23.40
N ARG A 218 -17.67 -33.09 22.79
CA ARG A 218 -17.56 -32.52 21.44
C ARG A 218 -16.26 -32.95 20.78
N THR A 219 -16.26 -32.91 19.45
CA THR A 219 -15.11 -33.13 18.56
C THR A 219 -15.22 -32.17 17.37
N PHE A 220 -14.14 -31.94 16.61
CA PHE A 220 -14.18 -31.12 15.40
C PHE A 220 -15.28 -31.56 14.41
N ALA A 221 -15.46 -32.86 14.20
CA ALA A 221 -16.51 -33.40 13.33
C ALA A 221 -17.94 -33.04 13.80
N SER A 222 -18.13 -32.74 15.08
CA SER A 222 -19.41 -32.35 15.67
C SER A 222 -19.73 -30.85 15.56
N LEU A 223 -18.77 -30.02 15.15
CA LEU A 223 -19.02 -28.60 14.85
C LEU A 223 -19.65 -28.40 13.45
N VAL A 224 -19.58 -29.40 12.58
CA VAL A 224 -20.03 -29.29 11.19
C VAL A 224 -21.55 -29.19 11.10
N VAL A 225 -22.03 -28.07 10.56
CA VAL A 225 -23.46 -27.77 10.35
C VAL A 225 -23.96 -28.36 9.02
N PRO A 226 -24.86 -29.36 9.00
CA PRO A 226 -25.33 -29.98 7.77
C PRO A 226 -26.25 -29.03 7.00
N GLY A 227 -25.99 -28.85 5.71
CA GLY A 227 -26.73 -27.90 4.86
C GLY A 227 -26.09 -26.51 4.76
N GLY A 228 -25.03 -26.24 5.54
CA GLY A 228 -24.15 -25.09 5.33
C GLY A 228 -24.62 -23.78 5.97
N SER A 229 -24.31 -23.62 7.26
CA SER A 229 -23.82 -22.32 7.74
C SER A 229 -22.35 -22.25 7.30
N THR A 230 -22.02 -21.35 6.36
CA THR A 230 -20.65 -20.96 5.93
C THR A 230 -19.57 -22.06 5.85
N PRO A 231 -19.18 -22.50 4.65
CA PRO A 231 -17.75 -22.73 4.38
C PRO A 231 -16.95 -21.46 4.72
N ALA A 232 -15.62 -21.56 4.86
CA ALA A 232 -14.79 -20.36 4.79
C ALA A 232 -15.14 -19.58 3.50
N PRO A 233 -15.29 -18.24 3.55
CA PRO A 233 -15.75 -17.47 2.41
C PRO A 233 -14.84 -17.74 1.21
N LEU A 234 -15.43 -17.85 0.03
CA LEU A 234 -14.66 -18.07 -1.20
C LEU A 234 -13.80 -16.83 -1.47
N GLU A 235 -12.53 -16.89 -1.08
CA GLU A 235 -11.56 -15.82 -1.33
C GLU A 235 -11.26 -15.76 -2.83
N CYS A 236 -11.90 -14.80 -3.49
CA CYS A 236 -11.65 -14.45 -4.87
C CYS A 236 -10.56 -13.36 -4.90
N GLU A 237 -9.48 -13.61 -5.64
CA GLU A 237 -8.49 -12.56 -5.93
C GLU A 237 -9.12 -11.48 -6.82
N ALA A 238 -8.85 -10.21 -6.50
CA ALA A 238 -9.36 -9.08 -7.26
C ALA A 238 -8.91 -9.16 -8.74
N PRO A 239 -9.77 -8.82 -9.72
CA PRO A 239 -11.05 -8.10 -9.58
C PRO A 239 -12.29 -9.02 -9.51
N LEU A 240 -12.14 -10.29 -9.13
CA LEU A 240 -13.29 -11.20 -8.99
C LEU A 240 -13.90 -11.09 -7.57
N ILE A 241 -15.21 -11.24 -7.48
CA ILE A 241 -15.95 -11.38 -6.21
C ILE A 241 -16.66 -12.73 -6.17
N ALA A 242 -17.02 -13.19 -4.98
CA ALA A 242 -17.95 -14.30 -4.87
C ALA A 242 -19.34 -13.89 -5.39
N ASN A 243 -20.03 -14.79 -6.10
CA ASN A 243 -21.39 -14.59 -6.57
C ASN A 243 -22.40 -14.46 -5.40
N GLU A 244 -23.67 -14.15 -5.69
CA GLU A 244 -24.76 -14.03 -4.68
C GLU A 244 -24.96 -15.32 -3.83
N ALA A 245 -24.48 -16.47 -4.30
CA ALA A 245 -24.52 -17.75 -3.59
C ALA A 245 -23.26 -18.06 -2.76
N GLY A 246 -22.18 -17.30 -2.91
CA GLY A 246 -20.89 -17.51 -2.26
C GLY A 246 -20.07 -18.69 -2.81
N ASP A 247 -20.43 -19.28 -3.95
CA ASP A 247 -19.92 -20.59 -4.41
C ASP A 247 -19.09 -20.57 -5.71
N GLU A 248 -19.14 -19.50 -6.50
CA GLU A 248 -18.24 -19.27 -7.65
C GLU A 248 -17.69 -17.84 -7.65
N CYS A 249 -16.41 -17.68 -8.03
CA CYS A 249 -15.80 -16.37 -8.29
C CYS A 249 -16.25 -15.87 -9.66
N VAL A 250 -16.89 -14.70 -9.68
CA VAL A 250 -17.41 -14.02 -10.87
C VAL A 250 -16.81 -12.63 -10.99
N THR A 251 -16.81 -12.06 -12.20
CA THR A 251 -16.61 -10.61 -12.35
C THR A 251 -17.76 -9.89 -11.67
N ASP A 252 -17.45 -8.94 -10.79
CA ASP A 252 -18.46 -8.11 -10.13
C ASP A 252 -19.36 -7.42 -11.17
N PRO A 253 -20.70 -7.63 -11.14
CA PRO A 253 -21.63 -7.04 -12.10
C PRO A 253 -21.98 -5.57 -11.79
N ASP A 254 -21.73 -5.10 -10.56
CA ASP A 254 -21.96 -3.72 -10.12
C ASP A 254 -20.65 -2.92 -9.99
N ALA A 255 -19.49 -3.56 -10.10
CA ALA A 255 -18.22 -2.87 -10.27
C ALA A 255 -18.27 -1.98 -11.52
N VAL A 256 -18.11 -0.68 -11.30
CA VAL A 256 -17.65 0.22 -12.35
C VAL A 256 -16.29 -0.31 -12.80
N PRO A 257 -16.12 -0.74 -14.06
CA PRO A 257 -14.83 -1.25 -14.51
C PRO A 257 -13.82 -0.09 -14.42
N THR A 258 -12.75 -0.29 -13.67
CA THR A 258 -11.67 0.69 -13.44
C THR A 258 -10.55 0.52 -14.47
N ILE A 259 -9.87 1.61 -14.81
CA ILE A 259 -8.93 1.60 -15.95
C ILE A 259 -7.70 0.78 -15.54
N VAL A 260 -7.57 -0.41 -16.12
CA VAL A 260 -6.42 -1.28 -15.86
C VAL A 260 -5.25 -0.80 -16.70
N ASP A 261 -4.23 -0.24 -16.04
CA ASP A 261 -3.08 0.35 -16.72
C ASP A 261 -2.38 -0.65 -17.64
N GLY A 262 -2.01 -0.18 -18.84
CA GLY A 262 -1.38 -0.97 -19.90
C GLY A 262 -2.18 -2.12 -20.51
N ALA A 263 -3.40 -2.43 -20.02
CA ALA A 263 -4.12 -3.64 -20.42
C ALA A 263 -4.83 -3.54 -21.79
N ALA A 264 -5.09 -2.33 -22.28
CA ALA A 264 -5.84 -2.09 -23.52
C ALA A 264 -4.92 -1.77 -24.72
N GLU A 265 -5.26 -2.25 -25.92
CA GLU A 265 -4.68 -1.72 -27.16
C GLU A 265 -5.54 -0.55 -27.66
N LEU A 266 -5.06 0.68 -27.52
CA LEU A 266 -5.80 1.90 -27.86
C LEU A 266 -5.41 2.46 -29.25
N TYR A 267 -6.37 3.10 -29.91
CA TYR A 267 -6.24 3.66 -31.25
C TYR A 267 -6.83 5.07 -31.33
N LEU A 268 -6.31 5.92 -32.23
CA LEU A 268 -6.90 7.23 -32.54
C LEU A 268 -7.98 7.07 -33.62
N ARG A 269 -9.25 7.17 -33.21
CA ARG A 269 -10.41 6.87 -34.06
C ARG A 269 -11.15 8.15 -34.42
N GLY A 270 -11.35 8.40 -35.72
CA GLY A 270 -12.09 9.53 -36.30
C GLY A 270 -11.22 10.58 -37.00
N LEU A 271 -9.95 10.74 -36.59
CA LEU A 271 -9.04 11.74 -37.19
C LEU A 271 -8.48 11.30 -38.56
N ILE A 272 -8.34 9.99 -38.78
CA ILE A 272 -8.09 9.36 -40.08
C ILE A 272 -9.44 8.89 -40.65
N ASP A 273 -10.02 7.87 -40.01
CA ASP A 273 -11.41 7.42 -40.09
C ASP A 273 -11.79 6.74 -38.76
N TRP A 274 -13.04 6.28 -38.60
CA TRP A 274 -13.54 5.72 -37.32
C TRP A 274 -13.32 4.21 -37.22
N GLU A 275 -13.04 3.57 -38.35
CA GLU A 275 -13.08 2.12 -38.55
C GLU A 275 -11.70 1.45 -38.50
N THR A 276 -10.63 2.18 -38.82
CA THR A 276 -9.25 1.66 -38.79
C THR A 276 -8.76 1.43 -37.36
N THR A 277 -8.14 0.27 -37.15
CA THR A 277 -7.56 -0.17 -35.86
C THR A 277 -6.28 -0.97 -36.15
N ASP A 278 -5.25 -0.31 -36.67
CA ASP A 278 -3.97 -0.93 -37.04
C ASP A 278 -2.77 -0.06 -36.67
N ASP A 279 -1.55 -0.50 -37.00
CA ASP A 279 -0.29 0.18 -36.65
C ASP A 279 -0.15 1.60 -37.24
N SER A 280 -1.06 2.05 -38.11
CA SER A 280 -1.12 3.43 -38.59
C SER A 280 -1.82 4.40 -37.62
N ASN A 281 -2.64 3.89 -36.70
CA ASN A 281 -3.37 4.70 -35.71
C ASN A 281 -3.35 4.13 -34.28
N LYS A 282 -2.54 3.11 -34.02
CA LYS A 282 -2.33 2.49 -32.70
C LYS A 282 -1.41 3.33 -31.79
N PHE A 283 -1.77 3.42 -30.52
CA PHE A 283 -0.93 4.01 -29.47
C PHE A 283 0.10 2.99 -28.93
N VAL A 284 1.29 3.49 -28.60
CA VAL A 284 2.34 2.78 -27.87
C VAL A 284 2.15 3.05 -26.39
N TYR A 285 1.97 2.01 -25.59
CA TYR A 285 1.91 2.12 -24.12
C TYR A 285 3.31 2.08 -23.50
N SER A 286 3.53 2.87 -22.44
CA SER A 286 4.64 2.75 -21.49
C SER A 286 4.29 3.52 -20.20
N GLU A 287 4.38 2.85 -19.04
CA GLU A 287 4.34 3.47 -17.70
C GLU A 287 3.22 4.52 -17.52
N GLY A 288 1.95 4.10 -17.51
CA GLY A 288 0.79 4.99 -17.39
C GLY A 288 0.47 5.81 -18.65
N VAL A 289 1.32 5.84 -19.67
CA VAL A 289 1.19 6.76 -20.81
C VAL A 289 1.06 6.03 -22.15
N TYR A 290 -0.05 6.31 -22.85
CA TYR A 290 -0.28 5.95 -24.24
C TYR A 290 0.18 7.08 -25.18
N THR A 291 1.17 6.81 -26.01
CA THR A 291 1.78 7.78 -26.94
C THR A 291 1.64 7.36 -28.39
N MET A 292 1.23 8.28 -29.27
CA MET A 292 1.21 8.08 -30.72
C MET A 292 1.63 9.37 -31.44
N ALA A 293 2.28 9.27 -32.61
CA ALA A 293 2.53 10.43 -33.46
C ALA A 293 2.14 10.15 -34.92
N LEU A 294 1.61 11.17 -35.62
CA LEU A 294 1.31 11.11 -37.05
C LEU A 294 1.44 12.46 -37.76
N ALA A 295 1.54 12.44 -39.09
CA ALA A 295 1.47 13.62 -39.93
C ALA A 295 0.00 13.98 -40.22
N VAL A 296 -0.41 15.21 -39.93
CA VAL A 296 -1.79 15.69 -40.12
C VAL A 296 -1.81 16.85 -41.11
N THR A 297 -2.88 16.94 -41.90
CA THR A 297 -3.11 18.01 -42.88
C THR A 297 -3.75 19.22 -42.21
N GLY A 298 -3.39 20.43 -42.63
CA GLY A 298 -4.01 21.66 -42.15
C GLY A 298 -5.48 21.77 -42.59
N SER A 299 -6.38 22.01 -41.65
CA SER A 299 -7.81 22.17 -41.88
C SER A 299 -8.40 23.30 -41.05
N ALA A 300 -9.11 24.22 -41.70
CA ALA A 300 -9.91 25.25 -41.05
C ALA A 300 -11.25 24.72 -40.49
N THR A 301 -11.53 23.42 -40.63
CA THR A 301 -12.62 22.69 -39.98
C THR A 301 -12.02 21.72 -38.97
N ALA A 302 -12.51 21.73 -37.73
CA ALA A 302 -11.98 20.86 -36.68
C ALA A 302 -12.11 19.36 -37.03
N TYR A 303 -11.04 18.62 -36.79
CA TYR A 303 -11.08 17.16 -36.71
C TYR A 303 -11.89 16.74 -35.49
N ASN A 304 -12.59 15.62 -35.60
CA ASN A 304 -13.40 15.03 -34.54
C ASN A 304 -12.91 13.60 -34.33
N PHE A 305 -12.55 13.22 -33.10
CA PHE A 305 -12.00 11.90 -32.80
C PHE A 305 -12.33 11.42 -31.38
N LYS A 306 -11.97 10.18 -31.07
CA LYS A 306 -11.81 9.63 -29.72
C LYS A 306 -10.49 8.85 -29.65
N VAL A 307 -10.03 8.54 -28.45
CA VAL A 307 -9.05 7.46 -28.25
C VAL A 307 -9.83 6.26 -27.74
N ALA A 308 -9.77 5.13 -28.43
CA ALA A 308 -10.52 3.94 -28.04
C ALA A 308 -9.85 2.65 -28.50
N ASP A 309 -10.15 1.54 -27.82
CA ASP A 309 -9.75 0.21 -28.30
C ASP A 309 -10.53 -0.21 -29.56
N ALA A 310 -10.22 -1.40 -30.08
CA ALA A 310 -10.80 -1.88 -31.33
C ALA A 310 -12.31 -2.17 -31.25
N ASP A 311 -12.78 -2.66 -30.09
CA ASP A 311 -14.17 -3.10 -29.89
C ASP A 311 -15.10 -2.00 -29.32
N TRP A 312 -14.55 -0.82 -28.97
CA TRP A 312 -15.24 0.26 -28.23
C TRP A 312 -15.72 -0.19 -26.85
N ASN A 313 -14.90 -0.92 -26.09
CA ASN A 313 -15.26 -1.23 -24.70
C ASN A 313 -15.46 0.07 -23.92
N VAL A 314 -16.59 0.19 -23.21
CA VAL A 314 -17.09 1.47 -22.64
C VAL A 314 -16.01 2.23 -21.89
N ILE A 315 -15.22 1.52 -21.08
CA ILE A 315 -14.14 2.07 -20.27
C ILE A 315 -12.92 2.53 -21.10
N ASN A 316 -12.57 1.79 -22.14
CA ASN A 316 -11.42 2.11 -22.99
C ASN A 316 -11.72 3.22 -24.01
N ALA A 317 -12.97 3.72 -24.06
CA ALA A 317 -13.44 4.71 -25.03
C ALA A 317 -13.38 6.15 -24.48
N PHE A 318 -12.20 6.74 -24.49
CA PHE A 318 -11.92 8.09 -24.00
C PHE A 318 -12.50 9.18 -24.91
N GLY A 319 -13.31 10.06 -24.32
CA GLY A 319 -13.90 11.24 -24.98
C GLY A 319 -13.85 12.49 -24.10
N ALA A 320 -14.26 13.64 -24.64
CA ALA A 320 -14.28 14.91 -23.90
C ALA A 320 -15.60 15.15 -23.15
N SER A 321 -15.61 16.06 -22.17
CA SER A 321 -16.82 16.49 -21.45
C SER A 321 -17.80 17.25 -22.36
N GLU A 322 -19.10 17.12 -22.10
CA GLU A 322 -20.15 17.81 -22.88
C GLU A 322 -20.07 19.33 -22.72
N GLY A 323 -19.99 20.05 -23.84
CA GLY A 323 -19.79 21.51 -23.88
C GLY A 323 -18.33 21.95 -23.69
N ASP A 324 -17.40 21.02 -23.48
CA ASP A 324 -15.96 21.26 -23.50
C ASP A 324 -15.25 20.24 -24.41
N GLU A 325 -15.70 20.12 -25.66
CA GLU A 325 -15.15 19.13 -26.60
C GLU A 325 -13.74 19.46 -27.11
N THR A 326 -13.26 20.70 -26.96
CA THR A 326 -12.10 21.21 -27.72
C THR A 326 -10.76 21.00 -27.00
N VAL A 327 -9.77 20.45 -27.71
CA VAL A 327 -8.34 20.43 -27.32
C VAL A 327 -7.62 21.65 -27.91
N VAL A 328 -6.78 22.28 -27.10
CA VAL A 328 -5.82 23.32 -27.52
C VAL A 328 -4.42 22.69 -27.60
N LEU A 329 -3.65 23.03 -28.63
CA LEU A 329 -2.31 22.46 -28.82
C LEU A 329 -1.36 22.91 -27.68
N GLY A 330 -0.74 21.94 -27.02
CA GLY A 330 0.14 22.17 -25.86
C GLY A 330 -0.56 22.31 -24.51
N GLU A 331 -1.89 22.24 -24.46
CA GLU A 331 -2.65 22.20 -23.20
C GLU A 331 -3.14 20.77 -22.93
N SER A 332 -3.09 20.34 -21.67
CA SER A 332 -3.64 19.04 -21.24
C SER A 332 -5.14 19.16 -20.98
N LYS A 333 -5.89 18.12 -21.34
CA LYS A 333 -7.35 18.06 -21.21
C LYS A 333 -7.79 16.75 -20.54
N THR A 334 -8.43 16.85 -19.38
CA THR A 334 -9.09 15.70 -18.74
C THR A 334 -10.19 15.13 -19.64
N LEU A 335 -10.21 13.81 -19.77
CA LEU A 335 -11.17 13.05 -20.56
C LEU A 335 -12.11 12.24 -19.65
N ILE A 336 -13.20 11.75 -20.25
CA ILE A 336 -14.12 10.79 -19.65
C ILE A 336 -13.89 9.43 -20.32
N ALA A 337 -13.57 8.42 -19.52
CA ALA A 337 -13.51 7.02 -19.92
C ALA A 337 -14.92 6.42 -20.06
N SER A 338 -15.61 6.76 -21.16
CA SER A 338 -16.98 6.30 -21.42
C SER A 338 -17.36 6.47 -22.90
N GLU A 339 -17.79 5.38 -23.55
CA GLU A 339 -18.33 5.43 -24.91
C GLU A 339 -19.55 6.37 -25.01
N GLU A 340 -20.51 6.25 -24.08
CA GLU A 340 -21.77 7.02 -24.09
C GLU A 340 -21.63 8.46 -23.57
N LEU A 341 -20.91 8.65 -22.45
CA LEU A 341 -20.83 9.96 -21.79
C LEU A 341 -19.79 10.87 -22.46
N GLY A 342 -18.61 10.32 -22.78
CA GLY A 342 -17.53 11.04 -23.43
C GLY A 342 -17.89 11.43 -24.86
N LYS A 343 -17.76 12.71 -25.20
CA LYS A 343 -18.04 13.25 -26.54
C LYS A 343 -16.83 13.11 -27.46
N ASN A 344 -17.05 13.33 -28.74
CA ASN A 344 -15.98 13.41 -29.72
C ASN A 344 -15.10 14.63 -29.42
N ILE A 345 -13.80 14.41 -29.32
CA ILE A 345 -12.76 15.39 -29.09
C ILE A 345 -12.56 16.22 -30.37
N SER A 346 -12.61 17.55 -30.24
CA SER A 346 -12.52 18.52 -31.31
C SER A 346 -11.13 19.15 -31.35
N LEU A 347 -10.46 19.12 -32.50
CA LEU A 347 -9.10 19.66 -32.67
C LEU A 347 -8.95 20.42 -33.99
N THR A 348 -8.48 21.67 -33.93
CA THR A 348 -8.22 22.49 -35.12
C THR A 348 -6.71 22.57 -35.38
N ILE A 349 -6.26 21.98 -36.48
CA ILE A 349 -4.86 22.00 -36.93
C ILE A 349 -4.73 22.99 -38.10
N PRO A 350 -4.09 24.16 -37.93
CA PRO A 350 -4.15 25.25 -38.91
C PRO A 350 -3.24 25.05 -40.13
N ASN A 351 -2.19 24.24 -40.01
CA ASN A 351 -1.19 23.98 -41.06
C ASN A 351 -0.89 22.48 -41.14
N ASN A 352 -0.25 22.03 -42.21
CA ASN A 352 0.30 20.68 -42.24
C ASN A 352 1.48 20.58 -41.25
N GLY A 353 1.46 19.57 -40.39
CA GLY A 353 2.49 19.34 -39.37
C GLY A 353 2.48 17.88 -38.90
N ASN A 354 3.38 17.52 -38.00
CA ASN A 354 3.32 16.23 -37.31
C ASN A 354 2.91 16.49 -35.86
N TYR A 355 2.00 15.66 -35.35
CA TYR A 355 1.40 15.85 -34.04
C TYR A 355 1.52 14.57 -33.22
N GLN A 356 1.96 14.73 -31.97
CA GLN A 356 2.01 13.67 -30.97
C GLN A 356 0.80 13.81 -30.05
N PHE A 357 0.11 12.70 -29.84
CA PHE A 357 -1.03 12.52 -28.97
C PHE A 357 -0.54 11.72 -27.77
N ILE A 358 -0.72 12.29 -26.58
CA ILE A 358 -0.22 11.74 -25.31
C ILE A 358 -1.44 11.62 -24.39
N LEU A 359 -1.93 10.39 -24.23
CA LEU A 359 -2.98 10.04 -23.26
C LEU A 359 -2.29 9.48 -22.02
N ASP A 360 -2.34 10.24 -20.93
CA ASP A 360 -1.84 9.86 -19.62
C ASP A 360 -3.01 9.32 -18.78
N ILE A 361 -2.88 8.08 -18.31
CA ILE A 361 -3.85 7.39 -17.44
C ILE A 361 -3.25 7.04 -16.06
N SER A 362 -2.12 7.66 -15.70
CA SER A 362 -1.47 7.47 -14.38
C SER A 362 -2.37 7.87 -13.21
N ASP A 363 -3.31 8.79 -13.46
CA ASP A 363 -4.55 8.95 -12.69
C ASP A 363 -5.69 8.33 -13.51
N THR A 364 -6.20 7.19 -13.05
CA THR A 364 -7.23 6.41 -13.74
C THR A 364 -8.63 7.01 -13.60
N GLU A 365 -8.85 7.90 -12.62
CA GLU A 365 -10.12 8.60 -12.40
C GLU A 365 -10.16 9.94 -13.15
N ALA A 366 -9.00 10.54 -13.44
CA ALA A 366 -8.87 11.79 -14.20
C ALA A 366 -7.88 11.70 -15.39
N PRO A 367 -8.04 10.73 -16.31
CA PRO A 367 -7.12 10.53 -17.44
C PRO A 367 -7.07 11.78 -18.34
N THR A 368 -5.89 12.13 -18.85
CA THR A 368 -5.70 13.39 -19.61
C THR A 368 -5.08 13.17 -20.99
N LEU A 369 -5.55 13.93 -21.98
CA LEU A 369 -4.98 13.98 -23.31
C LEU A 369 -4.30 15.33 -23.56
N THR A 370 -3.02 15.28 -23.93
CA THR A 370 -2.27 16.42 -24.48
C THR A 370 -1.98 16.17 -25.96
N VAL A 371 -2.09 17.20 -26.81
CA VAL A 371 -1.70 17.13 -28.23
C VAL A 371 -0.71 18.25 -28.56
N ILE A 372 0.44 17.90 -29.13
CA ILE A 372 1.56 18.81 -29.40
C ILE A 372 2.09 18.67 -30.83
N GLU A 373 2.63 19.75 -31.39
CA GLU A 373 3.36 19.72 -32.67
C GLU A 373 4.81 19.26 -32.45
N VAL A 374 5.30 18.36 -33.31
CA VAL A 374 6.57 17.64 -33.11
C VAL A 374 7.36 17.46 -34.42
N ALA A 375 8.69 17.35 -34.31
CA ALA A 375 9.57 17.13 -35.46
C ALA A 375 9.24 15.86 -36.27
N TYR A 376 8.77 14.77 -35.64
CA TYR A 376 8.56 13.47 -36.31
C TYR A 376 7.13 12.95 -36.17
N ASP A 377 6.64 12.31 -37.23
CA ASP A 377 5.35 11.61 -37.29
C ASP A 377 5.44 10.16 -36.77
N LYS A 378 6.39 9.89 -35.87
CA LYS A 378 6.70 8.55 -35.36
C LYS A 378 7.12 8.63 -33.90
N VAL A 379 6.71 7.64 -33.10
CA VAL A 379 7.32 7.38 -31.79
C VAL A 379 8.72 6.82 -32.02
N LEU A 380 9.72 7.38 -31.35
CA LEU A 380 11.13 6.99 -31.45
C LEU A 380 11.55 6.15 -30.24
N TYR A 381 12.56 5.32 -30.43
CA TYR A 381 13.14 4.43 -29.43
C TYR A 381 14.67 4.45 -29.58
N VAL A 382 15.39 4.25 -28.48
CA VAL A 382 16.78 3.77 -28.53
C VAL A 382 16.72 2.25 -28.67
N LYS A 383 17.31 1.70 -29.73
CA LYS A 383 17.19 0.28 -30.11
C LYS A 383 18.60 -0.28 -30.30
N GLY A 384 19.00 -1.24 -29.48
CA GLY A 384 20.36 -1.75 -29.50
C GLY A 384 20.60 -2.94 -28.60
N ASP A 385 21.88 -3.21 -28.31
CA ASP A 385 22.31 -4.34 -27.49
C ASP A 385 21.78 -4.26 -26.04
N MET A 386 21.38 -3.07 -25.56
CA MET A 386 20.74 -2.87 -24.26
C MET A 386 19.30 -3.40 -24.16
N ASN A 387 18.62 -3.63 -25.28
CA ASN A 387 17.22 -4.05 -25.32
C ASN A 387 16.90 -5.01 -26.48
N GLU A 388 17.87 -5.85 -26.87
CA GLU A 388 17.77 -6.82 -27.97
C GLU A 388 17.24 -6.23 -29.29
N TRP A 389 17.54 -4.94 -29.54
CA TRP A 389 17.09 -4.17 -30.70
C TRP A 389 15.55 -3.98 -30.81
N ALA A 390 14.83 -4.18 -29.70
CA ALA A 390 13.37 -4.14 -29.61
C ALA A 390 12.78 -2.72 -29.50
N ASN A 391 11.45 -2.63 -29.49
CA ASN A 391 10.67 -1.38 -29.34
C ASN A 391 10.39 -1.06 -27.85
N ALA A 392 11.42 -1.13 -27.00
CA ALA A 392 11.29 -0.88 -25.56
C ALA A 392 11.62 0.57 -25.19
N LEU A 393 10.93 1.11 -24.17
CA LEU A 393 11.15 2.45 -23.59
C LEU A 393 11.12 3.58 -24.65
N PRO A 394 9.91 3.94 -25.15
CA PRO A 394 9.76 5.02 -26.12
C PRO A 394 10.30 6.35 -25.60
N MET A 395 10.93 7.13 -26.49
CA MET A 395 11.51 8.42 -26.13
C MET A 395 10.43 9.46 -25.84
N VAL A 396 10.39 9.92 -24.59
CA VAL A 396 9.45 10.93 -24.09
C VAL A 396 9.85 12.32 -24.61
N TYR A 397 8.91 13.05 -25.20
CA TYR A 397 9.12 14.43 -25.63
C TYR A 397 9.21 15.37 -24.41
N LYS A 398 10.17 16.31 -24.41
CA LYS A 398 10.43 17.24 -23.29
C LYS A 398 10.25 18.72 -23.63
N GLY A 399 9.69 19.03 -24.81
CA GLY A 399 9.62 20.40 -25.34
C GLY A 399 10.68 20.67 -26.39
N GLU A 400 10.52 21.76 -27.14
CA GLU A 400 11.52 22.31 -28.09
C GLU A 400 12.13 21.33 -29.12
N ASN A 401 11.46 20.22 -29.45
CA ASN A 401 11.98 19.10 -30.27
C ASN A 401 13.07 18.24 -29.60
N ILE A 402 13.16 18.27 -28.28
CA ILE A 402 13.98 17.38 -27.47
C ILE A 402 13.17 16.12 -27.09
N TYR A 403 13.75 14.94 -27.30
CA TYR A 403 13.21 13.64 -26.90
C TYR A 403 14.22 12.93 -25.99
N THR A 404 13.74 12.24 -24.95
CA THR A 404 14.60 11.57 -23.96
C THR A 404 14.12 10.17 -23.63
N SER A 405 15.03 9.20 -23.55
CA SER A 405 14.77 7.91 -22.87
C SER A 405 15.85 7.62 -21.83
N LEU A 406 15.50 6.84 -20.80
CA LEU A 406 16.40 6.36 -19.76
C LEU A 406 16.64 4.86 -19.97
N HIS A 407 17.89 4.40 -19.93
CA HIS A 407 18.22 2.97 -20.04
C HIS A 407 19.23 2.58 -18.96
N PRO A 408 18.96 1.53 -18.14
CA PRO A 408 19.98 0.94 -17.28
C PRO A 408 21.00 0.20 -18.14
N LEU A 409 22.28 0.49 -17.94
CA LEU A 409 23.41 -0.13 -18.64
C LEU A 409 24.41 -0.69 -17.63
N GLU A 410 25.10 -1.75 -18.04
CA GLU A 410 26.22 -2.37 -17.36
C GLU A 410 27.55 -1.86 -17.93
N MET A 411 28.67 -2.12 -17.24
CA MET A 411 30.00 -1.68 -17.69
C MET A 411 30.50 -2.46 -18.93
N GLN A 412 30.07 -2.06 -20.12
CA GLN A 412 30.45 -2.66 -21.41
C GLN A 412 30.33 -1.70 -22.60
N ASP A 413 30.78 -2.15 -23.77
CA ASP A 413 30.48 -1.52 -25.06
C ASP A 413 29.06 -1.90 -25.54
N TYR A 414 28.36 -0.95 -26.16
CA TYR A 414 27.02 -1.09 -26.75
C TYR A 414 26.99 -0.58 -28.19
N ALA A 415 26.42 -1.36 -29.10
CA ALA A 415 25.96 -0.89 -30.40
C ALA A 415 24.44 -0.64 -30.37
N PHE A 416 23.99 0.47 -30.92
CA PHE A 416 22.57 0.84 -30.98
C PHE A 416 22.26 1.81 -32.13
N LYS A 417 20.98 2.17 -32.26
CA LYS A 417 20.45 3.25 -33.10
C LYS A 417 19.33 3.98 -32.38
N VAL A 418 18.94 5.14 -32.89
CA VAL A 418 17.66 5.78 -32.54
C VAL A 418 16.73 5.61 -33.72
N ALA A 419 15.59 4.95 -33.55
CA ALA A 419 14.67 4.67 -34.66
C ALA A 419 13.22 4.50 -34.21
N ASP A 420 12.29 4.58 -35.14
CA ASP A 420 10.89 4.21 -34.93
C ASP A 420 10.70 2.68 -34.83
N ALA A 421 9.48 2.27 -34.49
CA ALA A 421 9.10 0.86 -34.41
C ALA A 421 9.44 0.06 -35.68
N ASN A 422 9.27 0.67 -36.86
CA ASN A 422 9.32 0.03 -38.17
C ASN A 422 10.60 0.31 -38.97
N TRP A 423 11.63 0.91 -38.35
CA TRP A 423 12.92 1.23 -38.98
C TRP A 423 12.83 2.13 -40.23
N THR A 424 11.84 3.04 -40.26
CA THR A 424 11.56 3.94 -41.38
C THR A 424 12.77 4.81 -41.71
N ASP A 425 13.18 4.90 -42.98
CA ASP A 425 14.39 5.63 -43.43
C ASP A 425 14.53 7.05 -42.85
N ALA A 426 13.43 7.80 -42.77
CA ALA A 426 13.41 9.18 -42.30
C ALA A 426 13.68 9.33 -40.78
N THR A 427 13.68 8.22 -40.05
CA THR A 427 13.84 8.13 -38.60
C THR A 427 14.87 7.08 -38.15
N ASN A 428 15.46 6.31 -39.07
CA ASN A 428 16.51 5.33 -38.81
C ASN A 428 17.87 6.03 -38.59
N PHE A 429 18.09 6.61 -37.40
CA PHE A 429 19.26 7.43 -37.08
C PHE A 429 20.48 6.62 -36.62
N GLY A 430 21.66 7.10 -37.00
CA GLY A 430 22.94 6.52 -36.65
C GLY A 430 24.11 7.46 -36.91
N ILE A 431 25.33 6.97 -36.71
CA ILE A 431 26.56 7.74 -36.99
C ILE A 431 26.97 7.63 -38.47
N ALA A 432 27.65 8.65 -38.97
CA ALA A 432 28.11 8.72 -40.37
C ALA A 432 29.42 7.95 -40.65
N THR A 433 30.11 7.50 -39.60
CA THR A 433 31.42 6.82 -39.69
C THR A 433 31.36 5.49 -38.95
N GLU A 434 31.53 4.38 -39.67
CA GLU A 434 31.57 3.04 -39.11
C GLU A 434 32.63 2.93 -37.99
N GLY A 435 32.25 2.34 -36.86
CA GLY A 435 33.15 2.10 -35.72
C GLY A 435 33.60 3.34 -34.94
N ALA A 436 33.04 4.52 -35.19
CA ALA A 436 33.26 5.67 -34.31
C ALA A 436 32.43 5.53 -33.02
N VAL A 437 33.03 5.92 -31.89
CA VAL A 437 32.40 5.88 -30.56
C VAL A 437 31.91 7.27 -30.17
N VAL A 438 30.67 7.35 -29.66
CA VAL A 438 30.08 8.55 -29.07
C VAL A 438 30.61 8.70 -27.64
N PRO A 439 31.30 9.80 -27.29
CA PRO A 439 31.68 10.04 -25.91
C PRO A 439 30.48 10.49 -25.07
N LEU A 440 30.56 10.25 -23.75
CA LEU A 440 29.62 10.82 -22.79
C LEU A 440 29.63 12.37 -22.87
N ASP A 441 28.49 12.98 -22.55
CA ASP A 441 28.24 14.43 -22.48
C ASP A 441 28.59 15.20 -23.77
N THR A 442 28.76 14.48 -24.89
CA THR A 442 29.28 15.02 -26.16
C THR A 442 28.22 14.99 -27.25
N ALA A 443 27.63 16.16 -27.50
CA ALA A 443 26.67 16.43 -28.57
C ALA A 443 27.18 15.93 -29.94
N THR A 444 26.60 14.83 -30.43
CA THR A 444 26.99 14.14 -31.65
C THR A 444 25.90 14.22 -32.71
N THR A 445 26.20 14.84 -33.85
CA THR A 445 25.27 14.92 -34.99
C THR A 445 25.09 13.56 -35.67
N LEU A 446 23.84 13.11 -35.80
CA LEU A 446 23.46 11.86 -36.46
C LEU A 446 23.11 12.08 -37.95
N VAL A 447 23.11 10.98 -38.71
CA VAL A 447 22.56 10.86 -40.06
C VAL A 447 21.46 9.80 -40.08
N PHE A 448 20.67 9.72 -41.15
CA PHE A 448 19.54 8.80 -41.26
C PHE A 448 19.52 8.02 -42.59
N GLY A 449 18.81 6.89 -42.59
CA GLY A 449 18.52 6.06 -43.76
C GLY A 449 19.33 4.77 -43.84
N GLU A 450 18.76 3.75 -44.49
CA GLU A 450 19.43 2.49 -44.83
C GLU A 450 20.71 2.73 -45.66
N ASP A 451 21.73 1.87 -45.48
CA ASP A 451 23.11 2.00 -45.99
C ASP A 451 23.88 3.29 -45.63
N VAL A 452 23.24 4.32 -45.08
CA VAL A 452 23.87 5.59 -44.67
C VAL A 452 24.17 5.60 -43.17
N ALA A 453 23.16 5.35 -42.33
CA ALA A 453 23.27 5.40 -40.88
C ALA A 453 23.92 4.13 -40.32
N GLN A 454 25.14 4.24 -39.80
CA GLN A 454 25.85 3.15 -39.12
C GLN A 454 25.43 3.05 -37.65
N ASN A 455 25.64 1.90 -37.03
CA ASN A 455 25.35 1.70 -35.61
C ASN A 455 26.17 2.68 -34.76
N ILE A 456 25.48 3.35 -33.84
CA ILE A 456 26.05 4.22 -32.81
C ILE A 456 26.74 3.32 -31.80
N ASN A 457 28.02 3.59 -31.50
CA ASN A 457 28.79 2.82 -30.53
C ASN A 457 29.01 3.68 -29.28
N PHE A 458 28.80 3.14 -28.10
CA PHE A 458 28.99 3.82 -26.81
C PHE A 458 29.63 2.86 -25.80
N THR A 459 30.52 3.36 -24.95
CA THR A 459 31.15 2.59 -23.87
C THR A 459 30.60 3.08 -22.53
N ALA A 460 29.81 2.26 -21.85
CA ALA A 460 29.39 2.53 -20.49
C ALA A 460 30.57 2.26 -19.54
N ALA A 461 31.15 3.32 -18.98
CA ALA A 461 32.33 3.24 -18.13
C ALA A 461 32.05 2.74 -16.70
N ALA A 462 30.77 2.67 -16.31
CA ALA A 462 30.27 2.14 -15.03
C ALA A 462 28.83 1.62 -15.24
N ALA A 463 28.32 0.86 -14.27
CA ALA A 463 26.91 0.47 -14.25
C ALA A 463 26.02 1.62 -13.74
N GLY A 464 24.88 1.85 -14.38
CA GLY A 464 23.95 2.92 -14.01
C GLY A 464 22.89 3.20 -15.09
N THR A 465 21.95 4.11 -14.81
CA THR A 465 20.99 4.56 -15.83
C THR A 465 21.58 5.76 -16.57
N TYR A 466 21.57 5.66 -17.90
CA TYR A 466 22.00 6.70 -18.83
C TYR A 466 20.80 7.34 -19.52
N ARG A 467 20.86 8.67 -19.74
CA ARG A 467 19.83 9.45 -20.42
C ARG A 467 20.29 9.74 -21.84
N PHE A 468 19.50 9.28 -22.80
CA PHE A 468 19.73 9.46 -24.22
C PHE A 468 18.86 10.61 -24.71
N ILE A 469 19.48 11.73 -25.09
CA ILE A 469 18.81 12.97 -25.46
C ILE A 469 18.96 13.21 -26.96
N LEU A 470 17.85 13.17 -27.70
CA LEU A 470 17.80 13.52 -29.12
C LEU A 470 17.24 14.93 -29.28
N ASP A 471 18.08 15.89 -29.65
CA ASP A 471 17.67 17.20 -30.16
C ASP A 471 17.36 17.11 -31.66
N ALA A 472 16.08 17.27 -32.01
CA ALA A 472 15.58 17.25 -33.37
C ALA A 472 15.23 18.64 -33.93
N THR A 473 15.68 19.72 -33.29
CA THR A 473 15.49 21.12 -33.77
C THR A 473 15.92 21.28 -35.22
N ASN A 474 16.94 20.53 -35.65
CA ASN A 474 17.25 20.31 -37.07
C ASN A 474 16.90 18.88 -37.49
N LYS A 475 15.65 18.66 -37.94
CA LYS A 475 15.13 17.36 -38.42
C LYS A 475 16.06 16.64 -39.42
N GLY A 476 16.84 17.39 -40.23
CA GLY A 476 17.75 16.83 -41.24
C GLY A 476 19.15 16.47 -40.75
N ALA A 477 19.50 16.80 -39.49
CA ALA A 477 20.75 16.44 -38.84
C ALA A 477 20.57 16.57 -37.30
N PRO A 478 19.79 15.67 -36.66
CA PRO A 478 19.54 15.73 -35.23
C PRO A 478 20.80 15.42 -34.43
N ILE A 479 20.83 15.83 -33.16
CA ILE A 479 21.97 15.69 -32.27
C ILE A 479 21.61 14.72 -31.15
N LEU A 480 22.46 13.72 -30.92
CA LEU A 480 22.38 12.85 -29.75
C LEU A 480 23.42 13.28 -28.71
N THR A 481 22.98 13.43 -27.47
CA THR A 481 23.83 13.45 -26.27
C THR A 481 23.49 12.23 -25.42
N ILE A 482 24.49 11.61 -24.81
CA ILE A 482 24.34 10.54 -23.82
C ILE A 482 24.96 11.07 -22.54
N GLU A 483 24.18 11.11 -21.46
CA GLU A 483 24.63 11.65 -20.15
C GLU A 483 24.27 10.69 -19.00
N ASN A 484 24.94 10.87 -17.87
CA ASN A 484 24.66 10.17 -16.62
C ASN A 484 23.30 10.62 -16.04
N ALA A 485 22.50 9.69 -15.50
CA ALA A 485 21.13 10.01 -15.04
C ALA A 485 20.74 9.40 -13.69
N VAL A 486 21.06 8.14 -13.44
CA VAL A 486 20.94 7.50 -12.12
C VAL A 486 22.25 6.74 -11.86
N PRO A 487 23.12 7.25 -10.98
CA PRO A 487 24.34 6.54 -10.61
C PRO A 487 24.01 5.19 -9.98
N TYR A 488 24.86 4.17 -10.22
CA TYR A 488 24.81 2.88 -9.50
C TYR A 488 23.43 2.20 -9.48
N SER A 489 22.65 2.41 -10.56
CA SER A 489 21.23 2.06 -10.66
C SER A 489 20.92 0.62 -10.25
N GLY A 490 19.71 0.42 -9.71
CA GLY A 490 19.30 -0.84 -9.07
C GLY A 490 19.86 -1.06 -7.66
N ARG A 491 20.63 -0.13 -7.08
CA ARG A 491 21.23 -0.24 -5.74
C ARG A 491 20.85 0.92 -4.84
N THR A 492 20.45 0.62 -3.61
CA THR A 492 20.41 1.60 -2.51
C THR A 492 21.81 1.74 -1.92
N LEU A 493 22.34 2.97 -1.83
CA LEU A 493 23.61 3.26 -1.18
C LEU A 493 23.40 3.56 0.31
N TYR A 494 24.38 3.17 1.13
CA TYR A 494 24.39 3.36 2.58
C TYR A 494 25.71 3.93 3.07
N LEU A 495 25.64 4.77 4.11
CA LEU A 495 26.80 5.22 4.88
C LEU A 495 27.14 4.13 5.91
N LYS A 496 28.17 3.31 5.63
CA LYS A 496 28.56 2.15 6.47
C LYS A 496 29.88 2.42 7.17
N GLY A 497 29.94 2.29 8.49
CA GLY A 497 31.16 2.53 9.24
C GLY A 497 31.07 2.31 10.74
N ASP A 498 31.99 2.93 11.48
CA ASP A 498 32.10 2.85 12.94
C ASP A 498 30.90 3.46 13.70
N MET A 499 29.94 4.07 13.00
CA MET A 499 28.69 4.62 13.55
C MET A 499 27.52 3.62 13.54
N ASN A 500 27.63 2.53 12.77
CA ASN A 500 26.60 1.52 12.60
C ASN A 500 27.18 0.10 12.39
N ASP A 501 28.30 -0.19 13.06
CA ASP A 501 29.01 -1.47 13.04
C ASP A 501 29.23 -2.05 11.63
N TRP A 502 29.49 -1.16 10.66
CA TRP A 502 29.72 -1.48 9.24
C TRP A 502 28.55 -2.20 8.53
N SER A 503 27.34 -2.06 9.06
CA SER A 503 26.12 -2.74 8.62
C SER A 503 25.12 -1.83 7.89
N THR A 504 24.22 -2.43 7.12
CA THR A 504 23.01 -1.74 6.64
C THR A 504 22.04 -1.51 7.79
N THR A 505 21.72 -0.25 8.04
CA THR A 505 20.87 0.20 9.15
C THR A 505 19.86 1.24 8.67
N PRO A 506 18.63 1.27 9.21
CA PRO A 506 17.68 2.34 8.94
C PRO A 506 18.26 3.72 9.23
N ASN A 507 17.84 4.74 8.49
CA ASN A 507 18.37 6.12 8.53
C ASN A 507 19.84 6.31 8.08
N PHE A 508 20.54 5.26 7.65
CA PHE A 508 21.87 5.36 7.03
C PHE A 508 21.86 5.14 5.51
N ASP A 509 20.70 4.94 4.90
CA ASP A 509 20.54 4.94 3.44
C ASP A 509 20.51 6.37 2.88
N PHE A 510 21.12 6.56 1.72
CA PHE A 510 21.15 7.86 1.04
C PHE A 510 19.88 8.11 0.23
N ALA A 511 19.24 9.25 0.43
CA ALA A 511 18.24 9.76 -0.48
C ALA A 511 18.91 10.29 -1.76
N LEU A 512 18.42 9.90 -2.94
CA LEU A 512 18.93 10.36 -4.23
C LEU A 512 18.09 11.53 -4.78
N THR A 513 18.74 12.47 -5.46
CA THR A 513 18.09 13.49 -6.30
C THR A 513 18.96 13.71 -7.54
N ASP A 514 18.45 13.31 -8.72
CA ASP A 514 19.20 13.22 -9.99
C ASP A 514 20.52 12.43 -9.80
N THR A 515 21.69 13.09 -9.80
CA THR A 515 23.01 12.47 -9.57
C THR A 515 23.55 12.61 -8.14
N THR A 516 22.85 13.31 -7.24
CA THR A 516 23.35 13.65 -5.89
C THR A 516 22.67 12.83 -4.80
N TYR A 517 23.46 12.12 -4.01
CA TYR A 517 23.02 11.38 -2.84
C TYR A 517 23.24 12.19 -1.55
N VAL A 518 22.26 12.18 -0.64
CA VAL A 518 22.33 12.86 0.66
C VAL A 518 21.88 11.94 1.79
N VAL A 519 22.64 11.91 2.89
CA VAL A 519 22.20 11.34 4.19
C VAL A 519 22.72 12.19 5.34
N ASN A 520 21.96 12.32 6.42
CA ASN A 520 22.45 12.90 7.67
C ASN A 520 22.82 11.78 8.66
N ALA A 521 23.90 11.97 9.42
CA ALA A 521 24.24 11.10 10.55
C ALA A 521 24.74 11.90 11.75
N LEU A 522 24.41 11.44 12.96
CA LEU A 522 24.98 11.95 14.20
C LEU A 522 26.38 11.33 14.41
N ILE A 523 27.41 12.17 14.40
CA ILE A 523 28.78 11.81 14.75
C ILE A 523 29.09 12.40 16.12
N ASP A 524 29.56 11.58 17.06
CA ASP A 524 29.97 12.01 18.39
C ASP A 524 31.49 12.28 18.48
N ASN A 525 31.93 12.91 19.58
CA ASN A 525 33.34 13.23 19.81
C ASN A 525 34.11 12.17 20.62
N THR A 526 33.61 10.93 20.72
CA THR A 526 34.26 9.85 21.50
C THR A 526 35.43 9.21 20.76
N LYS A 527 35.44 9.25 19.42
CA LYS A 527 36.44 8.65 18.54
C LYS A 527 36.51 9.35 17.19
N LYS A 528 37.59 9.07 16.44
CA LYS A 528 37.62 9.27 14.99
C LYS A 528 36.92 8.08 14.33
N TYR A 529 35.97 8.36 13.45
CA TYR A 529 35.11 7.36 12.79
C TYR A 529 35.66 7.03 11.41
N GLY A 530 35.94 5.76 11.15
CA GLY A 530 36.14 5.22 9.80
C GLY A 530 34.80 4.82 9.17
N PHE A 531 34.64 5.06 7.86
CA PHE A 531 33.46 4.68 7.08
C PHE A 531 33.77 4.50 5.59
N LYS A 532 32.82 3.92 4.85
CA LYS A 532 32.72 3.90 3.39
C LYS A 532 31.27 4.20 2.98
N ILE A 533 31.05 4.50 1.70
CA ILE A 533 29.70 4.55 1.12
C ILE A 533 29.56 3.32 0.25
N ALA A 534 28.55 2.49 0.47
CA ALA A 534 28.39 1.24 -0.27
C ALA A 534 26.94 0.79 -0.38
N SER A 535 26.65 0.07 -1.46
CA SER A 535 25.44 -0.76 -1.59
C SER A 535 25.37 -1.85 -0.50
N ASP A 536 24.19 -2.46 -0.32
CA ASP A 536 23.99 -3.51 0.70
C ASP A 536 24.99 -4.67 0.55
N GLY A 537 25.11 -5.23 -0.65
CA GLY A 537 25.99 -6.37 -0.96
C GLY A 537 27.48 -6.06 -1.09
N TRP A 538 27.92 -4.80 -0.88
CA TRP A 538 29.31 -4.36 -1.02
C TRP A 538 29.92 -4.62 -2.42
N GLU A 539 29.14 -4.44 -3.48
CA GLU A 539 29.59 -4.58 -4.86
C GLU A 539 30.71 -3.55 -5.20
N ASN A 540 31.73 -3.98 -5.96
CA ASN A 540 32.94 -3.17 -6.18
C ASN A 540 32.68 -1.88 -6.99
N ASP A 541 31.65 -1.88 -7.83
CA ASP A 541 31.24 -0.77 -8.71
C ASP A 541 30.32 0.24 -8.01
N SER A 542 29.97 0.00 -6.74
CA SER A 542 29.19 0.91 -5.88
C SER A 542 29.76 1.06 -4.46
N THR A 543 30.93 0.46 -4.18
CA THR A 543 31.65 0.59 -2.90
C THR A 543 32.72 1.66 -3.01
N MET A 544 32.45 2.83 -2.44
CA MET A 544 33.29 4.02 -2.50
C MET A 544 34.08 4.23 -1.21
N GLY A 545 35.32 4.69 -1.36
CA GLY A 545 36.22 4.98 -0.25
C GLY A 545 37.33 5.93 -0.67
N ALA A 546 38.31 6.10 0.22
CA ALA A 546 39.46 6.95 -0.02
C ALA A 546 40.57 6.24 -0.83
N PHE A 547 41.42 7.03 -1.48
CA PHE A 547 42.72 6.58 -1.98
C PHE A 547 43.64 6.21 -0.82
N ALA A 548 44.55 5.25 -1.02
CA ALA A 548 45.45 4.76 0.02
C ALA A 548 46.25 5.88 0.74
N GLY A 549 46.06 5.99 2.05
CA GLY A 549 46.69 7.00 2.91
C GLY A 549 46.00 8.36 2.94
N GLU A 550 44.95 8.58 2.14
CA GLU A 550 44.20 9.83 2.04
C GLU A 550 42.80 9.73 2.68
N GLY A 551 42.64 9.01 3.79
CA GLY A 551 41.34 8.75 4.42
C GLY A 551 40.57 9.99 4.91
N ASP A 552 41.27 10.99 5.47
CA ASP A 552 40.66 12.08 6.24
C ASP A 552 39.78 13.03 5.38
N VAL A 553 38.58 13.36 5.86
CA VAL A 553 37.74 14.47 5.37
C VAL A 553 37.97 15.74 6.18
N VAL A 554 37.78 16.90 5.55
CA VAL A 554 37.69 18.21 6.21
C VAL A 554 36.26 18.73 6.01
N ILE A 555 35.60 19.17 7.09
CA ILE A 555 34.21 19.64 7.02
C ILE A 555 34.15 20.92 6.15
N GLY A 556 33.29 20.89 5.14
CA GLY A 556 33.12 21.96 4.15
C GLY A 556 34.06 21.89 2.93
N GLU A 557 34.95 20.89 2.84
CA GLU A 557 35.79 20.66 1.65
C GLU A 557 35.33 19.43 0.85
N GLU A 558 35.54 19.48 -0.46
CA GLU A 558 35.22 18.38 -1.39
C GLU A 558 36.31 17.31 -1.33
N LYS A 559 35.91 16.04 -1.23
CA LYS A 559 36.79 14.88 -1.26
C LYS A 559 36.45 13.93 -2.41
N LEU A 560 37.37 13.78 -3.35
CA LEU A 560 37.29 12.76 -4.40
C LEU A 560 37.39 11.35 -3.79
N LEU A 561 36.50 10.45 -4.21
CA LEU A 561 36.51 9.03 -3.84
C LEU A 561 36.94 8.15 -5.02
N THR A 562 37.14 6.85 -4.75
CA THR A 562 37.47 5.83 -5.75
C THR A 562 36.61 4.57 -5.59
N LEU A 563 36.47 3.79 -6.68
CA LEU A 563 35.71 2.53 -6.73
C LEU A 563 36.56 1.38 -7.33
N PRO A 564 36.64 0.21 -6.67
CA PRO A 564 36.29 0.01 -5.27
C PRO A 564 37.20 0.84 -4.36
N GLY A 565 36.63 1.44 -3.31
CA GLY A 565 37.38 2.25 -2.34
C GLY A 565 38.50 1.44 -1.69
N GLU A 566 39.75 1.88 -1.82
CA GLU A 566 40.90 1.22 -1.19
C GLU A 566 40.83 1.36 0.33
N ASP A 567 41.02 2.58 0.83
CA ASP A 567 41.03 2.91 2.26
C ASP A 567 39.67 3.41 2.76
N ASN A 568 39.48 3.38 4.07
CA ASN A 568 38.33 3.97 4.73
C ASN A 568 38.43 5.50 4.69
N ILE A 569 37.29 6.16 4.49
CA ILE A 569 37.12 7.60 4.73
C ILE A 569 37.08 7.81 6.25
N ALA A 570 37.63 8.91 6.77
CA ALA A 570 37.68 9.15 8.22
C ALA A 570 37.28 10.58 8.63
N ILE A 571 36.38 10.69 9.61
CA ILE A 571 35.88 11.95 10.19
C ILE A 571 36.13 12.01 11.70
N GLU A 572 36.43 13.19 12.23
CA GLU A 572 36.60 13.47 13.65
C GLU A 572 35.94 14.83 13.98
N VAL A 573 35.24 14.91 15.11
CA VAL A 573 34.53 16.13 15.55
C VAL A 573 34.88 16.47 17.00
N THR A 574 34.87 17.76 17.34
CA THR A 574 35.21 18.23 18.70
C THR A 574 34.04 18.16 19.69
N GLU A 575 32.82 18.06 19.18
CA GLU A 575 31.54 17.99 19.88
C GLU A 575 30.56 17.16 19.04
N ASN A 576 29.47 16.67 19.61
CA ASN A 576 28.51 15.85 18.86
C ASN A 576 27.78 16.71 17.81
N LYS A 577 27.82 16.30 16.55
CA LYS A 577 27.21 17.02 15.43
C LYS A 577 26.40 16.09 14.55
N ILE A 578 25.25 16.57 14.09
CA ILE A 578 24.61 16.01 12.91
C ILE A 578 25.40 16.54 11.71
N LEU A 579 25.96 15.64 10.91
CA LEU A 579 26.65 15.99 9.67
C LEU A 579 25.83 15.51 8.47
N THR A 580 25.72 16.36 7.45
CA THR A 580 25.19 16.00 6.14
C THR A 580 26.33 15.47 5.28
N PHE A 581 26.17 14.26 4.77
CA PHE A 581 27.08 13.62 3.83
C PHE A 581 26.45 13.75 2.44
N THR A 582 27.01 14.61 1.61
CA THR A 582 26.57 14.84 0.23
C THR A 582 27.56 14.21 -0.73
N LEU A 583 27.12 13.20 -1.47
CA LEU A 583 27.89 12.53 -2.51
C LEU A 583 27.37 12.97 -3.88
N ASP A 584 28.15 13.83 -4.56
CA ASP A 584 27.98 14.15 -5.98
C ASP A 584 28.54 12.99 -6.80
N ALA A 585 27.66 12.25 -7.47
CA ALA A 585 28.01 11.17 -8.39
C ALA A 585 27.63 11.54 -9.84
N THR A 586 27.82 12.80 -10.24
CA THR A 586 27.65 13.22 -11.63
C THR A 586 28.67 12.55 -12.57
N ASP A 587 29.87 12.21 -12.06
CA ASP A 587 30.77 11.23 -12.67
C ASP A 587 30.72 9.93 -11.86
N PHE A 588 30.14 8.87 -12.43
CA PHE A 588 30.00 7.56 -11.77
C PHE A 588 31.35 6.91 -11.40
N THR A 589 32.44 7.30 -12.07
CA THR A 589 33.79 6.74 -11.87
C THR A 589 34.64 7.57 -10.91
N ALA A 590 34.27 8.83 -10.67
CA ALA A 590 35.02 9.79 -9.88
C ALA A 590 34.13 10.64 -8.94
N PRO A 591 33.26 10.01 -8.10
CA PRO A 591 32.30 10.73 -7.29
C PRO A 591 32.97 11.47 -6.13
N LYS A 592 32.32 12.53 -5.66
CA LYS A 592 32.85 13.48 -4.67
C LYS A 592 31.98 13.53 -3.42
N LEU A 593 32.57 13.26 -2.26
CA LEU A 593 31.94 13.46 -0.96
C LEU A 593 32.27 14.85 -0.42
N THR A 594 31.25 15.63 -0.08
CA THR A 594 31.37 16.80 0.79
C THR A 594 30.65 16.51 2.10
N VAL A 595 31.27 16.82 3.24
CA VAL A 595 30.66 16.66 4.57
C VAL A 595 30.45 18.05 5.18
N THR A 596 29.23 18.39 5.56
CA THR A 596 28.87 19.68 6.17
C THR A 596 28.15 19.49 7.51
N GLU A 597 28.05 20.54 8.31
CA GLU A 597 27.17 20.53 9.49
C GLU A 597 25.71 20.65 9.02
N ALA A 598 24.85 19.73 9.46
CA ALA A 598 23.44 19.71 9.07
C ALA A 598 22.67 20.83 9.80
N PRO A 599 21.63 21.42 9.17
CA PRO A 599 20.69 22.27 9.90
C PRO A 599 19.94 21.44 10.95
N ALA A 600 19.56 22.07 12.06
CA ALA A 600 18.70 21.43 13.04
C ALA A 600 17.32 21.11 12.43
N PRO A 601 16.72 19.94 12.76
CA PRO A 601 15.43 19.54 12.21
C PRO A 601 14.32 20.54 12.52
N TYR A 602 13.32 20.58 11.64
CA TYR A 602 12.08 21.34 11.79
C TYR A 602 12.25 22.85 12.06
N GLN A 603 13.40 23.43 11.66
CA GLN A 603 13.77 24.83 11.90
C GLN A 603 13.86 25.20 13.40
N GLU A 604 14.36 24.29 14.24
CA GLU A 604 14.46 24.46 15.71
C GLU A 604 13.10 24.67 16.42
N ARG A 605 11.98 24.37 15.76
CA ARG A 605 10.64 24.50 16.36
C ARG A 605 10.48 23.62 17.61
N THR A 606 9.71 24.13 18.56
CA THR A 606 9.18 23.33 19.67
C THR A 606 8.16 22.33 19.13
N MET A 607 8.46 21.04 19.29
CA MET A 607 7.61 19.94 18.84
C MET A 607 6.74 19.43 20.00
N TYR A 608 5.51 19.05 19.70
CA TYR A 608 4.51 18.58 20.64
C TYR A 608 3.96 17.22 20.21
N LEU A 609 3.69 16.34 21.17
CA LEU A 609 2.88 15.14 20.96
C LEU A 609 1.41 15.56 21.03
N LYS A 610 0.66 15.45 19.92
CA LYS A 610 -0.70 15.99 19.78
C LYS A 610 -1.63 14.87 19.34
N GLY A 611 -2.66 14.56 20.12
CA GLY A 611 -3.50 13.40 19.85
C GLY A 611 -4.58 13.14 20.90
N ASP A 612 -5.10 11.92 20.92
CA ASP A 612 -6.18 11.50 21.82
C ASP A 612 -5.80 11.53 23.31
N MET A 613 -4.51 11.67 23.65
CA MET A 613 -4.01 11.88 25.01
C MET A 613 -4.21 13.31 25.54
N ASN A 614 -4.34 14.31 24.66
CA ASN A 614 -4.52 15.72 25.01
C ASN A 614 -5.58 16.45 24.18
N GLY A 615 -6.47 15.71 23.52
CA GLY A 615 -7.53 16.29 22.68
C GLY A 615 -6.99 17.13 21.52
N TRP A 616 -5.85 16.72 20.95
CA TRP A 616 -5.16 17.36 19.82
C TRP A 616 -4.64 18.79 20.09
N ALA A 617 -4.56 19.18 21.36
CA ALA A 617 -4.14 20.51 21.80
C ALA A 617 -2.61 20.70 21.83
N THR A 618 -2.18 21.96 21.82
CA THR A 618 -0.79 22.37 22.06
C THR A 618 -0.60 22.66 23.55
N GLU A 619 -0.08 21.69 24.31
CA GLU A 619 0.08 21.79 25.78
C GLU A 619 1.55 21.67 26.24
N GLU A 620 1.95 22.44 27.26
CA GLU A 620 3.32 22.41 27.80
C GLU A 620 3.74 21.03 28.34
N ALA A 621 2.78 20.25 28.87
CA ALA A 621 3.02 18.90 29.36
C ALA A 621 3.37 17.88 28.25
N TYR A 622 3.17 18.25 26.98
CA TYR A 622 3.38 17.40 25.81
C TYR A 622 4.49 17.89 24.87
N ILE A 623 5.33 18.83 25.33
CA ILE A 623 6.54 19.27 24.61
C ILE A 623 7.59 18.14 24.60
N LEU A 624 8.12 17.83 23.42
CA LEU A 624 9.26 16.91 23.30
C LEU A 624 10.57 17.62 23.64
N THR A 625 11.42 16.97 24.43
CA THR A 625 12.79 17.41 24.73
C THR A 625 13.68 17.10 23.52
N TYR A 626 14.36 18.11 23.00
CA TYR A 626 15.28 17.97 21.86
C TYR A 626 16.74 17.80 22.30
N ALA A 627 17.45 16.83 21.72
CA ALA A 627 18.90 16.69 21.82
C ALA A 627 19.48 16.06 20.54
N ALA A 628 20.37 16.78 19.85
CA ALA A 628 21.22 16.28 18.75
C ALA A 628 20.47 15.47 17.65
N GLY A 629 19.31 15.97 17.21
CA GLY A 629 18.50 15.34 16.16
C GLY A 629 17.40 14.40 16.70
N ILE A 630 17.42 14.08 18.00
CA ILE A 630 16.41 13.23 18.64
C ILE A 630 15.45 14.10 19.46
N TYR A 631 14.15 13.85 19.33
CA TYR A 631 13.10 14.42 20.17
C TYR A 631 12.52 13.31 21.05
N THR A 632 12.40 13.55 22.36
CA THR A 632 11.88 12.56 23.32
C THR A 632 10.77 13.11 24.23
N ILE A 633 9.80 12.27 24.57
CA ILE A 633 8.84 12.55 25.65
C ILE A 633 8.48 11.26 26.40
N GLU A 634 8.32 11.39 27.72
CA GLU A 634 7.73 10.35 28.57
C GLU A 634 6.29 10.74 28.89
N THR A 635 5.32 9.84 28.67
CA THR A 635 3.91 10.09 29.04
C THR A 635 3.23 8.84 29.58
N LEU A 636 2.36 9.02 30.57
CA LEU A 636 1.54 7.95 31.16
C LEU A 636 0.30 7.73 30.31
N LEU A 637 0.18 6.55 29.70
CA LEU A 637 -0.96 6.19 28.86
C LEU A 637 -1.77 5.07 29.53
N PRO A 638 -3.03 5.33 29.91
CA PRO A 638 -4.01 4.28 30.24
C PRO A 638 -4.32 3.36 29.05
N VAL A 639 -4.81 2.15 29.35
CA VAL A 639 -5.18 1.11 28.37
C VAL A 639 -6.27 1.60 27.41
N ARG A 640 -5.91 1.77 26.13
CA ARG A 640 -6.78 2.01 24.95
C ARG A 640 -5.95 2.22 23.67
N SER A 641 -6.62 2.33 22.54
CA SER A 641 -6.05 2.91 21.31
C SER A 641 -5.85 4.43 21.42
N TYR A 642 -4.80 4.94 20.76
CA TYR A 642 -4.48 6.36 20.63
C TYR A 642 -4.17 6.72 19.17
N ASN A 643 -4.85 7.72 18.63
CA ASN A 643 -4.46 8.41 17.41
C ASN A 643 -3.65 9.67 17.78
N PHE A 644 -2.53 9.93 17.10
CA PHE A 644 -1.69 11.10 17.37
C PHE A 644 -0.80 11.49 16.19
N LYS A 645 -0.20 12.69 16.29
CA LYS A 645 0.91 13.17 15.46
C LYS A 645 1.98 13.82 16.35
N ILE A 646 3.17 14.06 15.80
CA ILE A 646 4.17 14.93 16.42
C ILE A 646 4.32 16.17 15.55
N ALA A 647 3.94 17.34 16.06
CA ALA A 647 3.88 18.56 15.26
C ALA A 647 4.30 19.81 16.05
N SER A 648 4.56 20.90 15.32
CA SER A 648 4.72 22.24 15.88
C SER A 648 3.44 22.73 16.59
N ALA A 649 3.49 23.93 17.17
CA ALA A 649 2.30 24.59 17.72
C ALA A 649 1.23 24.82 16.64
N ASP A 650 1.64 25.30 15.46
CA ASP A 650 0.77 25.86 14.41
C ASP A 650 0.50 24.89 13.23
N TRP A 651 0.98 23.64 13.31
CA TRP A 651 0.77 22.57 12.31
C TRP A 651 1.35 22.87 10.91
N GLU A 652 2.55 23.45 10.81
CA GLU A 652 3.19 23.64 9.51
C GLU A 652 3.59 22.29 8.88
N GLU A 653 3.39 22.16 7.57
CA GLU A 653 3.61 20.92 6.80
C GLU A 653 5.05 20.40 6.96
N ASP A 654 6.04 21.29 6.92
CA ASP A 654 7.48 20.98 7.10
C ASP A 654 7.86 20.55 8.52
N SER A 655 6.89 20.45 9.43
CA SER A 655 7.07 19.98 10.82
C SER A 655 5.89 19.17 11.36
N THR A 656 4.99 18.69 10.50
CA THR A 656 3.82 17.86 10.90
C THR A 656 4.10 16.39 10.63
N VAL A 657 4.74 15.72 11.59
CA VAL A 657 5.18 14.33 11.48
C VAL A 657 4.04 13.37 11.81
N GLY A 658 3.75 12.45 10.90
CA GLY A 658 2.68 11.46 11.02
C GLY A 658 2.97 10.16 10.27
N GLY A 659 2.05 9.21 10.33
CA GLY A 659 2.17 7.91 9.66
C GLY A 659 2.20 8.05 8.14
N VAL A 660 2.74 7.04 7.45
CA VAL A 660 2.53 6.90 6.00
C VAL A 660 1.07 6.47 5.79
N VAL A 661 0.43 6.90 4.69
CA VAL A 661 -0.91 6.42 4.32
C VAL A 661 -0.86 4.89 4.16
N ASP A 662 -1.87 4.21 4.72
CA ASP A 662 -1.98 2.74 4.80
C ASP A 662 -0.85 2.00 5.56
N ASP A 663 0.12 2.71 6.15
CA ASP A 663 1.16 2.15 7.03
C ASP A 663 1.38 3.03 8.29
N ASN A 664 0.29 3.31 9.01
CA ASN A 664 0.25 4.26 10.12
C ASN A 664 0.17 3.63 11.53
N ILE A 665 0.09 2.30 11.64
CA ILE A 665 0.07 1.58 12.93
C ILE A 665 1.51 1.38 13.44
N LEU A 666 1.74 1.56 14.74
CA LEU A 666 3.04 1.44 15.39
C LEU A 666 3.02 0.40 16.52
N THR A 667 3.93 -0.57 16.50
CA THR A 667 4.09 -1.59 17.56
C THR A 667 5.08 -1.12 18.64
N ALA A 668 4.78 -1.39 19.92
CA ALA A 668 5.69 -1.07 21.01
C ALA A 668 7.05 -1.79 20.86
N GLY A 669 8.15 -1.04 20.90
CA GLY A 669 9.52 -1.53 20.69
C GLY A 669 10.02 -1.44 19.26
N GLU A 670 9.15 -1.28 18.26
CA GLU A 670 9.52 -1.20 16.85
C GLU A 670 9.81 0.26 16.42
N ALA A 671 10.64 0.42 15.39
CA ALA A 671 11.00 1.73 14.83
C ALA A 671 10.27 1.95 13.50
N LYS A 672 9.30 2.85 13.51
CA LYS A 672 8.43 3.16 12.36
C LYS A 672 8.93 4.40 11.61
N THR A 673 9.12 4.29 10.30
CA THR A 673 9.41 5.46 9.44
C THR A 673 8.14 6.28 9.26
N LEU A 674 8.26 7.60 9.38
CA LEU A 674 7.15 8.56 9.31
C LEU A 674 7.36 9.56 8.17
N THR A 675 6.31 10.31 7.81
CA THR A 675 6.32 11.28 6.71
C THR A 675 5.71 12.63 7.11
N LEU A 676 5.85 13.62 6.23
CA LEU A 676 5.45 15.03 6.44
C LEU A 676 4.78 15.62 5.18
N PRO A 677 3.55 16.18 5.28
CA PRO A 677 2.60 16.01 6.37
C PRO A 677 2.05 14.57 6.38
N GLY A 678 2.21 13.85 7.49
CA GLY A 678 1.75 12.45 7.60
C GLY A 678 0.28 12.28 8.00
N ALA A 679 -0.20 11.04 7.95
CA ALA A 679 -1.47 10.59 8.52
C ALA A 679 -1.43 10.56 10.06
N ASP A 680 -2.56 10.32 10.73
CA ASP A 680 -2.57 10.04 12.18
C ASP A 680 -1.91 8.69 12.46
N ILE A 681 -1.04 8.62 13.47
CA ILE A 681 -0.36 7.40 13.91
C ILE A 681 -1.26 6.70 14.93
N THR A 682 -1.50 5.40 14.76
CA THR A 682 -2.26 4.58 15.71
C THR A 682 -1.30 3.80 16.61
N PHE A 683 -1.54 3.86 17.93
CA PHE A 683 -0.79 3.09 18.94
C PHE A 683 -1.74 2.49 19.98
N ASP A 684 -1.73 1.16 20.09
CA ASP A 684 -2.58 0.43 21.02
C ASP A 684 -1.86 0.12 22.33
N VAL A 685 -2.33 0.74 23.41
CA VAL A 685 -1.80 0.56 24.76
C VAL A 685 -2.54 -0.57 25.44
N THR A 686 -1.90 -1.74 25.54
CA THR A 686 -2.43 -2.93 26.21
C THR A 686 -2.25 -2.92 27.74
N LYS A 687 -1.44 -1.99 28.28
CA LYS A 687 -1.08 -1.91 29.69
C LYS A 687 -0.87 -0.45 30.12
N GLU A 688 -1.46 -0.04 31.24
CA GLU A 688 -1.20 1.31 31.77
C GLU A 688 0.25 1.42 32.25
N ALA A 689 1.02 2.29 31.60
CA ALA A 689 2.43 2.51 31.87
C ALA A 689 2.90 3.89 31.37
N THR A 690 4.08 4.31 31.83
CA THR A 690 4.81 5.42 31.20
C THR A 690 5.50 4.90 29.94
N TYR A 691 5.18 5.49 28.79
CA TYR A 691 5.81 5.19 27.51
C TYR A 691 6.79 6.29 27.11
N VAL A 692 7.94 5.90 26.56
CA VAL A 692 8.96 6.80 26.02
C VAL A 692 8.83 6.85 24.50
N PHE A 693 8.38 7.98 23.99
CA PHE A 693 8.36 8.28 22.56
C PHE A 693 9.74 8.82 22.18
N THR A 694 10.40 8.21 21.20
CA THR A 694 11.72 8.61 20.69
C THR A 694 11.63 8.83 19.19
N LEU A 695 11.55 10.10 18.77
CA LEU A 695 11.55 10.49 17.37
C LEU A 695 12.98 10.86 16.94
N ASN A 696 13.59 9.99 16.15
CA ASN A 696 14.85 10.26 15.46
C ASN A 696 14.57 11.11 14.20
N ALA A 697 14.86 12.40 14.28
CA ALA A 697 14.68 13.39 13.22
C ALA A 697 16.01 13.82 12.57
N ILE A 698 17.06 12.98 12.65
CA ILE A 698 18.36 13.22 11.98
C ILE A 698 18.16 13.42 10.47
N ASN A 699 17.31 12.60 9.84
CA ASN A 699 16.80 12.81 8.48
C ASN A 699 15.37 13.38 8.55
N PRO A 700 15.16 14.71 8.59
CA PRO A 700 13.88 15.30 9.01
C PRO A 700 12.70 15.03 8.08
N SER A 701 12.93 14.70 6.81
CA SER A 701 11.91 14.34 5.80
C SER A 701 11.44 12.88 5.85
N ARG A 702 12.12 12.04 6.64
CA ARG A 702 11.82 10.61 6.82
C ARG A 702 12.18 10.15 8.25
N PRO A 703 11.70 10.84 9.29
CA PRO A 703 12.12 10.57 10.65
C PRO A 703 11.58 9.21 11.11
N MET A 704 12.22 8.61 12.11
CA MET A 704 11.77 7.33 12.68
C MET A 704 11.28 7.51 14.11
N LEU A 705 10.10 6.99 14.45
CA LEU A 705 9.56 6.96 15.79
C LEU A 705 9.63 5.55 16.37
N THR A 706 10.12 5.44 17.60
CA THR A 706 9.99 4.25 18.44
C THR A 706 9.24 4.62 19.71
N ILE A 707 8.31 3.78 20.15
CA ILE A 707 7.65 3.90 21.46
C ILE A 707 8.02 2.69 22.31
N THR A 708 8.58 2.89 23.50
CA THR A 708 8.94 1.81 24.44
C THR A 708 8.23 1.98 25.78
N GLU A 709 7.91 0.88 26.47
CA GLU A 709 7.54 0.95 27.89
C GLU A 709 8.77 1.36 28.73
N LYS A 710 8.61 2.35 29.61
CA LYS A 710 9.66 2.76 30.53
C LYS A 710 9.84 1.73 31.65
N THR A 711 10.93 0.97 31.59
CA THR A 711 11.39 0.14 32.70
C THR A 711 11.94 1.01 33.86
N ASN A 712 11.78 0.52 35.09
CA ASN A 712 12.18 1.21 36.35
C ASN A 712 13.56 0.78 36.85
#